data_AF-A0A182PC84-F1
#
_entry.id   AF-A0A182PC84-F1
#
_cell.length_a   1.000
_cell.length_b   1.000
_cell.length_c   1.000
_cell.angle_alpha   90.00
_cell.angle_beta   90.00
_cell.angle_gamma   90.00
#
_symmetry.space_group_name_H-M   'P 1'
#
loop_
_entity.id
_entity.type
_entity.pdbx_description
1 polymer ?
#
loop_
_entity_poly.entity_id
_entity_poly.type
_entity_poly.pdbx_seq_one_letter_code
_entity_poly.pdbx_strand_id
1 'polypeptide(L)'
;MKLFALLIFCIAAAAALPLEEDVYGREHIPNEEFGEEHIPMPYEEVGEEHMPEPYEEVGLEHIPNEEQGYESNWQLVPDGNGHLHLVNTDPFNLGSQDEPAPLFNADTDTIFTLFTRNNRNSGHRITPGNAGTLGPHWNGGRQTRFVIHGWNNNGGSEVNVAIRNAYLDRADINVIVVDWGGGAQNPNYVTSRNHINAVGLTVARFIDFLNQSGGLSFNNVYVTGHSLGGHTAGIVGKRVSRGRLNTVVALDPALPLFSINDPANRVASGDANYVEVIHTNGGLLGFDLPIGQADFYPNGGRSQPGCGVDLAGTCAHSRAHQFFAESVRTAQSGFNSIRCGNYDQILNNNCVSSGANARMGGEPSNVGRGVNGVYFLTTNAQSPFARASAASLSAPAPDQWMLIPDGNGRLHLANLNPYNIDETVPEPHFTAATDTIFRLYTRGNRDAPQVVKLGDAGSLSASNFNPAHPTRFIIHGWNNDGFSEVNMILKDAWLDRGDFNVFTVDWGVGAQTVNYPFARARVGAVGNVVSTFINFLQSNTGITFASVSIAGHSLGAHAAGNAGFFQFGRLNTIFGMDPALPLFSLDSNDRLTLNDAQYVESIHTNAGLLGFDLPLGQASFYPNGGRTQPGCGVDITGACAHGRAYEFLAESIVSGGFTSVRCGSYDEILTGNCSVQGASRPMGGEPSNFGTGTEGVFTLSTLVTNMKVASVILSVLGLVALGSAAPVETHPWALIPDGNGRLRLINVNPYDVPKGDNEVEPLFDPATDVVFRLYTRRNPVHPQVIRWNDAGSVSGSNFNPAHPTRFLIHGFLEGEDASLHWSIKDHFIRIGEFNIVNVDWGAGSQTINYIAARNRVGAVGEIISRMINTIVSATGASRNNINLIGHSLGAHVAANAGKHQNGQLNTIIGLDPAGPLFSNGQADLFGADDAQYTEAIFTNAGLLGFDQPLAHANFYPNGGRSQPGCILDVAGICAHNRVNNFYAESVSSSVGFRSVRCASHAEILANRCTPSGPNANMGGEPSNRGRGVSGVYHLTTNSNSPFAQG
;
A
#
# COMPACT_ATOMS: atom_id res chain seq x y z
N MET A 1 23.01 41.42 -47.27
CA MET A 1 22.63 42.59 -48.09
C MET A 1 21.12 42.61 -48.23
N LYS A 2 20.44 43.64 -47.68
CA LYS A 2 18.98 43.90 -47.70
C LYS A 2 18.12 42.76 -47.12
N LEU A 3 17.82 42.70 -45.83
CA LEU A 3 16.96 43.62 -45.09
C LEU A 3 17.40 43.63 -43.61
N PHE A 4 18.23 44.60 -43.27
CA PHE A 4 18.58 44.99 -41.91
C PHE A 4 18.37 46.51 -41.90
N ALA A 5 17.10 46.93 -41.99
CA ALA A 5 16.66 48.33 -41.91
C ALA A 5 15.16 48.39 -42.21
N LEU A 6 14.32 48.20 -41.18
CA LEU A 6 13.08 48.96 -41.09
C LEU A 6 12.69 49.07 -39.60
N LEU A 7 13.02 50.24 -39.06
CA LEU A 7 12.38 50.90 -37.92
C LEU A 7 12.56 50.30 -36.51
N ILE A 8 13.69 50.66 -35.90
CA ILE A 8 13.64 51.39 -34.62
C ILE A 8 13.50 52.86 -35.00
N PHE A 9 12.48 53.56 -34.47
CA PHE A 9 12.41 55.00 -34.11
C PHE A 9 10.96 55.52 -34.21
N CYS A 10 10.25 55.48 -33.08
CA CYS A 10 9.39 56.59 -32.66
C CYS A 10 9.69 56.84 -31.16
N ILE A 11 9.80 58.12 -30.85
CA ILE A 11 10.54 58.71 -29.72
C ILE A 11 9.60 58.99 -28.52
N ALA A 12 10.17 58.84 -27.32
CA ALA A 12 9.89 59.42 -26.00
C ALA A 12 8.69 60.39 -25.79
N ALA A 13 7.99 60.26 -24.64
CA ALA A 13 8.16 61.11 -23.44
C ALA A 13 6.93 61.13 -22.49
N ALA A 14 7.20 60.90 -21.21
CA ALA A 14 6.77 61.61 -19.98
C ALA A 14 5.28 61.94 -19.62
N ALA A 15 5.05 61.80 -18.31
CA ALA A 15 4.24 62.63 -17.38
C ALA A 15 2.75 62.30 -17.09
N ALA A 16 2.55 61.77 -15.87
CA ALA A 16 1.68 62.24 -14.76
C ALA A 16 0.24 62.78 -15.00
N LEU A 17 -0.72 62.09 -14.30
CA LEU A 17 -1.95 62.56 -13.59
C LEU A 17 -3.06 63.28 -14.41
N PRO A 18 -4.34 63.40 -13.95
CA PRO A 18 -4.86 63.25 -12.58
C PRO A 18 -6.21 62.47 -12.40
N LEU A 19 -6.64 62.49 -11.14
CA LEU A 19 -7.91 62.08 -10.49
C LEU A 19 -9.15 62.87 -10.94
N GLU A 20 -10.33 62.27 -10.77
CA GLU A 20 -11.63 62.83 -10.29
C GLU A 20 -12.58 61.63 -10.08
N GLU A 21 -12.89 61.21 -8.84
CA GLU A 21 -13.97 61.68 -7.94
C GLU A 21 -15.35 61.86 -8.58
N ASP A 22 -16.32 61.04 -8.16
CA ASP A 22 -17.65 61.54 -7.79
C ASP A 22 -18.36 60.65 -6.77
N VAL A 23 -19.12 61.33 -5.92
CA VAL A 23 -19.66 60.96 -4.59
C VAL A 23 -21.17 60.68 -4.67
N TYR A 24 -21.70 59.91 -3.69
CA TYR A 24 -23.03 59.93 -3.03
C TYR A 24 -23.55 58.50 -2.79
N GLY A 25 -23.99 58.06 -1.61
CA GLY A 25 -24.19 58.71 -0.31
C GLY A 25 -24.52 57.68 0.77
N ARG A 26 -24.26 58.07 2.03
CA ARG A 26 -24.65 57.38 3.26
C ARG A 26 -26.14 57.57 3.54
N GLU A 27 -26.74 56.59 4.23
CA GLU A 27 -27.65 56.88 5.35
C GLU A 27 -27.42 55.89 6.50
N HIS A 28 -27.58 56.42 7.72
CA HIS A 28 -27.16 55.88 9.02
C HIS A 28 -28.40 55.46 9.83
N ILE A 29 -28.29 54.32 10.53
CA ILE A 29 -28.78 53.89 11.88
C ILE A 29 -29.95 54.65 12.56
N PRO A 30 -30.78 53.98 13.40
CA PRO A 30 -30.36 53.75 14.79
C PRO A 30 -30.75 52.39 15.42
N ASN A 31 -29.98 52.06 16.47
CA ASN A 31 -30.15 51.00 17.47
C ASN A 31 -31.49 51.07 18.22
N GLU A 32 -31.90 49.95 18.83
CA GLU A 32 -32.48 49.93 20.17
C GLU A 32 -32.21 48.59 20.91
N GLU A 33 -31.78 48.73 22.16
CA GLU A 33 -31.49 47.72 23.20
C GLU A 33 -32.75 47.34 24.03
N PHE A 34 -32.54 46.44 25.00
CA PHE A 34 -33.39 45.98 26.13
C PHE A 34 -34.23 44.71 25.84
N GLY A 35 -34.27 43.68 26.69
CA GLY A 35 -33.77 43.50 28.05
C GLY A 35 -34.10 42.08 28.56
N GLU A 36 -33.52 41.74 29.71
CA GLU A 36 -33.48 40.43 30.37
C GLU A 36 -34.80 39.95 31.03
N GLU A 37 -34.74 38.67 31.45
CA GLU A 37 -35.36 38.06 32.64
C GLU A 37 -36.85 37.63 32.63
N HIS A 38 -37.11 36.32 32.72
CA HIS A 38 -37.35 35.61 33.99
C HIS A 38 -37.88 34.17 33.80
N ILE A 39 -37.40 33.28 34.67
CA ILE A 39 -37.87 31.91 34.94
C ILE A 39 -39.06 31.99 35.92
N PRO A 40 -39.95 30.98 35.97
CA PRO A 40 -39.93 30.11 37.18
C PRO A 40 -40.29 28.63 36.91
N MET A 41 -39.60 27.71 37.60
CA MET A 41 -40.09 26.36 37.95
C MET A 41 -41.03 26.45 39.19
N PRO A 42 -41.76 25.40 39.65
CA PRO A 42 -41.15 24.25 40.38
C PRO A 42 -41.94 22.91 40.36
N TYR A 43 -41.36 21.89 41.03
CA TYR A 43 -41.91 20.72 41.78
C TYR A 43 -41.03 19.47 41.53
N GLU A 44 -39.96 19.26 42.34
CA GLU A 44 -39.87 18.51 43.64
C GLU A 44 -40.11 16.99 43.47
N GLU A 45 -39.06 16.15 43.44
CA GLU A 45 -38.27 15.52 44.54
C GLU A 45 -39.00 14.38 45.29
N VAL A 46 -38.40 13.16 45.28
CA VAL A 46 -37.96 12.25 46.39
C VAL A 46 -37.42 10.95 45.70
N GLY A 47 -36.29 10.29 46.02
CA GLY A 47 -35.20 10.43 46.98
C GLY A 47 -34.24 9.21 46.91
N GLU A 48 -32.95 9.50 47.12
CA GLU A 48 -31.77 8.73 47.58
C GLU A 48 -31.67 7.19 47.56
N GLU A 49 -30.52 6.68 47.08
CA GLU A 49 -29.62 5.82 47.88
C GLU A 49 -28.15 5.75 47.34
N HIS A 50 -27.25 6.41 48.08
CA HIS A 50 -25.82 6.15 48.44
C HIS A 50 -24.78 5.37 47.58
N MET A 51 -23.63 6.08 47.35
CA MET A 51 -22.18 5.67 47.40
C MET A 51 -21.51 4.90 46.23
N PRO A 52 -20.15 4.96 46.09
CA PRO A 52 -19.21 6.10 46.05
C PRO A 52 -18.22 6.01 44.84
N GLU A 53 -17.33 7.01 44.66
CA GLU A 53 -16.21 6.97 43.70
C GLU A 53 -15.28 5.74 43.84
N PRO A 54 -14.45 5.45 42.83
CA PRO A 54 -13.07 5.15 43.18
C PRO A 54 -11.99 5.84 42.33
N TYR A 55 -10.93 6.12 43.08
CA TYR A 55 -9.58 6.52 42.75
C TYR A 55 -8.74 5.34 42.22
N GLU A 56 -7.65 5.73 41.53
CA GLU A 56 -6.26 5.23 41.65
C GLU A 56 -5.76 3.95 40.95
N GLU A 57 -4.60 4.19 40.31
CA GLU A 57 -3.61 3.28 39.71
C GLU A 57 -2.86 2.43 40.75
N VAL A 58 -2.60 1.17 40.40
CA VAL A 58 -1.45 0.34 40.84
C VAL A 58 -1.41 -0.87 39.89
N GLY A 59 -0.31 -1.32 39.30
CA GLY A 59 1.11 -0.97 39.30
C GLY A 59 1.83 -1.99 38.40
N LEU A 60 2.86 -1.55 37.70
CA LEU A 60 3.81 -2.37 36.93
C LEU A 60 4.58 -3.32 37.86
N GLU A 61 4.82 -4.58 37.44
CA GLU A 61 6.10 -5.31 37.57
C GLU A 61 5.95 -6.82 37.28
N HIS A 62 6.45 -7.30 36.14
CA HIS A 62 7.58 -8.25 36.04
C HIS A 62 7.85 -8.59 34.56
N ILE A 63 9.13 -8.67 34.19
CA ILE A 63 9.62 -9.16 32.91
C ILE A 63 10.57 -10.29 33.27
N PRO A 64 10.28 -11.54 32.91
CA PRO A 64 11.36 -12.50 32.68
C PRO A 64 11.75 -12.70 31.22
N ASN A 65 13.06 -12.92 31.12
CA ASN A 65 13.98 -12.90 30.00
C ASN A 65 13.69 -13.80 28.79
N GLU A 66 14.12 -13.26 27.65
CA GLU A 66 14.54 -13.90 26.42
C GLU A 66 15.33 -15.21 26.61
N GLU A 67 14.84 -16.27 25.97
CA GLU A 67 15.70 -17.22 25.24
C GLU A 67 14.81 -18.06 24.30
N GLN A 68 14.79 -17.70 23.01
CA GLN A 68 14.68 -18.55 21.82
C GLN A 68 13.99 -17.78 20.67
N GLY A 69 14.79 -17.43 19.66
CA GLY A 69 14.33 -16.64 18.52
C GLY A 69 13.48 -17.44 17.55
N TYR A 70 12.46 -16.79 16.97
CA TYR A 70 11.95 -16.95 15.59
C TYR A 70 11.10 -15.70 15.20
N GLU A 71 11.60 -14.99 14.19
CA GLU A 71 10.97 -14.35 13.01
C GLU A 71 9.83 -13.30 13.02
N SER A 72 9.81 -12.61 11.87
CA SER A 72 9.19 -11.36 11.43
C SER A 72 7.91 -11.58 10.62
N ASN A 73 6.77 -10.96 10.96
CA ASN A 73 5.54 -11.18 10.19
C ASN A 73 4.46 -10.06 10.29
N TRP A 74 4.78 -8.76 10.28
CA TRP A 74 3.71 -7.76 10.48
C TRP A 74 2.93 -7.38 9.18
N GLN A 75 1.60 -7.55 9.16
CA GLN A 75 0.65 -7.14 8.10
C GLN A 75 -0.39 -6.14 8.65
N LEU A 76 -0.96 -5.27 7.80
CA LEU A 76 -2.12 -4.45 8.15
C LEU A 76 -3.40 -5.25 7.92
N VAL A 77 -4.14 -5.50 8.99
CA VAL A 77 -5.45 -6.16 8.94
C VAL A 77 -6.46 -5.18 9.54
N PRO A 78 -7.71 -5.11 9.08
CA PRO A 78 -8.71 -4.33 9.78
C PRO A 78 -9.51 -5.17 10.75
N ASP A 79 -10.02 -4.50 11.77
CA ASP A 79 -11.10 -5.02 12.58
C ASP A 79 -12.43 -4.98 11.81
N GLY A 80 -13.48 -5.66 12.31
CA GLY A 80 -14.80 -5.65 11.66
C GLY A 80 -15.59 -4.34 11.79
N ASN A 81 -14.98 -3.27 12.33
CA ASN A 81 -15.49 -1.89 12.22
C ASN A 81 -14.72 -1.09 11.13
N GLY A 82 -13.74 -1.71 10.47
CA GLY A 82 -12.94 -1.09 9.41
C GLY A 82 -11.72 -0.31 9.89
N HIS A 83 -11.32 -0.39 11.16
CA HIS A 83 -10.07 0.22 11.61
C HIS A 83 -8.88 -0.70 11.36
N LEU A 84 -7.79 -0.15 10.83
CA LEU A 84 -6.57 -0.89 10.52
C LEU A 84 -5.67 -1.03 11.75
N HIS A 85 -5.07 -2.20 11.86
CA HIS A 85 -4.17 -2.56 12.94
C HIS A 85 -3.00 -3.32 12.32
N LEU A 86 -1.78 -3.01 12.76
CA LEU A 86 -0.57 -3.67 12.31
C LEU A 86 -0.36 -4.94 13.15
N VAL A 87 -0.24 -6.10 12.52
CA VAL A 87 -0.29 -7.40 13.20
C VAL A 87 0.72 -8.42 12.72
N ASN A 88 1.39 -9.07 13.66
CA ASN A 88 2.28 -10.19 13.38
C ASN A 88 1.48 -11.43 12.91
N THR A 89 1.93 -12.05 11.82
CA THR A 89 1.32 -13.15 11.07
C THR A 89 2.19 -14.43 11.09
N ASP A 90 3.17 -14.56 12.00
CA ASP A 90 4.07 -15.73 12.04
C ASP A 90 3.39 -17.01 12.54
N PRO A 91 3.20 -18.05 11.70
CA PRO A 91 2.55 -19.27 12.12
C PRO A 91 3.36 -20.12 13.13
N PHE A 92 4.64 -19.82 13.38
CA PHE A 92 5.53 -20.57 14.28
C PHE A 92 5.75 -19.93 15.65
N ASN A 93 5.18 -18.74 15.91
CA ASN A 93 5.22 -18.11 17.23
C ASN A 93 4.16 -18.70 18.17
N LEU A 94 4.23 -20.02 18.42
CA LEU A 94 3.50 -20.71 19.47
C LEU A 94 4.36 -20.74 20.75
N GLY A 95 4.43 -19.58 21.41
CA GLY A 95 4.76 -19.44 22.83
C GLY A 95 6.22 -19.58 23.26
N SER A 96 6.77 -18.48 23.77
CA SER A 96 7.54 -18.50 25.02
C SER A 96 7.29 -17.18 25.79
N GLN A 97 7.04 -17.32 27.09
CA GLN A 97 6.44 -16.38 28.06
C GLN A 97 7.41 -15.22 28.41
N ASP A 98 7.03 -14.06 28.98
CA ASP A 98 6.26 -13.82 30.22
C ASP A 98 5.63 -12.38 30.18
N GLU A 99 4.40 -12.08 30.61
CA GLU A 99 3.62 -12.39 31.84
C GLU A 99 2.11 -12.61 31.51
N PRO A 100 1.29 -13.18 32.42
CA PRO A 100 0.04 -13.84 32.10
C PRO A 100 -1.11 -12.84 31.92
N ALA A 101 -1.41 -12.49 30.68
CA ALA A 101 -2.82 -12.34 30.32
C ALA A 101 -3.48 -13.71 30.56
N PRO A 102 -4.68 -13.80 31.17
CA PRO A 102 -5.33 -15.08 31.41
C PRO A 102 -5.36 -15.84 30.08
N LEU A 103 -4.76 -17.04 30.07
CA LEU A 103 -4.76 -17.94 28.91
C LEU A 103 -6.16 -17.95 28.33
N PHE A 104 -6.33 -17.40 27.12
CA PHE A 104 -7.64 -17.41 26.47
C PHE A 104 -8.12 -18.85 26.42
N ASN A 105 -9.09 -19.15 27.25
CA ASN A 105 -9.70 -20.45 27.33
C ASN A 105 -11.03 -20.33 26.62
N ALA A 106 -11.07 -20.84 25.40
CA ALA A 106 -12.28 -20.77 24.58
C ALA A 106 -13.54 -21.24 25.33
N ASP A 107 -13.43 -22.25 26.21
CA ASP A 107 -14.57 -22.79 26.97
C ASP A 107 -15.11 -21.83 28.05
N THR A 108 -14.29 -20.92 28.60
CA THR A 108 -14.70 -19.95 29.64
C THR A 108 -14.84 -18.52 29.14
N ASP A 109 -14.03 -18.14 28.17
CA ASP A 109 -13.84 -16.77 27.72
C ASP A 109 -14.66 -16.45 26.46
N THR A 110 -15.18 -17.48 25.78
CA THR A 110 -16.23 -17.30 24.78
C THR A 110 -17.57 -17.10 25.49
N ILE A 111 -18.14 -15.91 25.35
CA ILE A 111 -19.41 -15.53 25.96
C ILE A 111 -20.54 -15.73 24.95
N PHE A 112 -21.58 -16.45 25.38
CA PHE A 112 -22.78 -16.68 24.59
C PHE A 112 -23.90 -15.80 25.13
N THR A 113 -24.29 -14.78 24.37
CA THR A 113 -25.36 -13.85 24.77
C THR A 113 -26.57 -14.06 23.86
N LEU A 114 -27.68 -14.51 24.45
CA LEU A 114 -28.97 -14.69 23.80
C LEU A 114 -29.74 -13.37 23.70
N PHE A 115 -30.14 -13.07 22.47
CA PHE A 115 -31.07 -12.02 22.13
C PHE A 115 -32.30 -12.60 21.44
N THR A 116 -33.45 -12.06 21.81
CA THR A 116 -34.76 -12.30 21.21
C THR A 116 -35.47 -10.95 21.05
N ARG A 117 -36.64 -10.93 20.42
CA ARG A 117 -37.45 -9.71 20.34
C ARG A 117 -37.80 -9.13 21.72
N ASN A 118 -37.87 -9.98 22.74
CA ASN A 118 -38.26 -9.60 24.10
C ASN A 118 -37.11 -9.01 24.93
N ASN A 119 -35.86 -9.16 24.50
CA ASN A 119 -34.66 -8.68 25.22
C ASN A 119 -33.61 -8.12 24.26
N ARG A 120 -34.07 -7.38 23.23
CA ARG A 120 -33.25 -6.93 22.11
C ARG A 120 -32.02 -6.09 22.47
N ASN A 121 -32.16 -5.23 23.49
CA ASN A 121 -31.11 -4.29 23.90
C ASN A 121 -30.34 -4.77 25.14
N SER A 122 -30.83 -5.79 25.83
CA SER A 122 -30.25 -6.34 27.05
C SER A 122 -30.19 -7.86 26.94
N GLY A 123 -29.11 -8.35 26.33
CA GLY A 123 -28.91 -9.77 26.07
C GLY A 123 -28.81 -10.59 27.36
N HIS A 124 -29.24 -11.85 27.28
CA HIS A 124 -29.21 -12.80 28.38
C HIS A 124 -28.03 -13.78 28.20
N ARG A 125 -27.08 -13.81 29.14
CA ARG A 125 -25.93 -14.71 29.05
C ARG A 125 -26.35 -16.16 29.32
N ILE A 126 -25.97 -17.08 28.44
CA ILE A 126 -26.12 -18.52 28.62
C ILE A 126 -24.75 -19.12 28.92
N THR A 127 -24.68 -19.97 29.94
CA THR A 127 -23.46 -20.70 30.30
C THR A 127 -23.51 -22.11 29.70
N PRO A 128 -22.53 -22.49 28.86
CA PRO A 128 -22.44 -23.85 28.32
C PRO A 128 -22.48 -24.91 29.42
N GLY A 129 -23.24 -25.98 29.19
CA GLY A 129 -23.37 -27.10 30.14
C GLY A 129 -24.32 -26.86 31.31
N ASN A 130 -24.86 -25.64 31.49
CA ASN A 130 -25.81 -25.34 32.57
C ASN A 130 -27.19 -24.95 32.03
N ALA A 131 -28.10 -25.93 31.97
CA ALA A 131 -29.47 -25.74 31.44
C ALA A 131 -30.28 -24.71 32.24
N GLY A 132 -29.94 -24.47 33.52
CA GLY A 132 -30.58 -23.44 34.34
C GLY A 132 -30.33 -22.01 33.84
N THR A 133 -29.30 -21.80 33.02
CA THR A 133 -28.95 -20.48 32.46
C THR A 133 -29.64 -20.15 31.14
N LEU A 134 -30.42 -21.07 30.55
CA LEU A 134 -31.16 -20.78 29.31
C LEU A 134 -32.15 -19.62 29.49
N GLY A 135 -32.68 -19.44 30.71
CA GLY A 135 -33.54 -18.33 31.08
C GLY A 135 -34.91 -18.35 30.38
N PRO A 136 -35.78 -17.38 30.69
CA PRO A 136 -37.16 -17.34 30.18
C PRO A 136 -37.26 -16.94 28.70
N HIS A 137 -36.18 -16.39 28.12
CA HIS A 137 -36.17 -15.94 26.73
C HIS A 137 -35.79 -17.03 25.74
N TRP A 138 -35.17 -18.13 26.18
CA TRP A 138 -34.82 -19.26 25.33
C TRP A 138 -36.05 -20.08 24.93
N ASN A 139 -36.14 -20.47 23.65
CA ASN A 139 -37.13 -21.42 23.16
C ASN A 139 -36.51 -22.38 22.14
N GLY A 140 -36.31 -23.65 22.51
CA GLY A 140 -35.71 -24.66 21.64
C GLY A 140 -36.48 -24.98 20.36
N GLY A 141 -37.79 -24.73 20.33
CA GLY A 141 -38.63 -24.90 19.14
C GLY A 141 -38.45 -23.80 18.10
N ARG A 142 -37.83 -22.66 18.46
CA ARG A 142 -37.54 -21.57 17.53
C ARG A 142 -36.28 -21.82 16.71
N GLN A 143 -36.21 -21.15 15.57
CA GLN A 143 -34.97 -21.07 14.82
C GLN A 143 -33.86 -20.40 15.64
N THR A 144 -32.62 -20.84 15.44
CA THR A 144 -31.46 -20.32 16.18
C THR A 144 -30.38 -19.84 15.22
N ARG A 145 -29.88 -18.62 15.43
CA ARG A 145 -28.84 -17.96 14.63
C ARG A 145 -27.65 -17.65 15.53
N PHE A 146 -26.47 -18.09 15.11
CA PHE A 146 -25.21 -17.71 15.73
C PHE A 146 -24.54 -16.64 14.87
N VAL A 147 -24.05 -15.58 15.50
CA VAL A 147 -23.28 -14.51 14.84
C VAL A 147 -21.91 -14.42 15.50
N ILE A 148 -20.85 -14.53 14.69
CA ILE A 148 -19.46 -14.59 15.14
C ILE A 148 -18.66 -13.45 14.48
N HIS A 149 -18.12 -12.55 15.31
CA HIS A 149 -17.28 -11.45 14.83
C HIS A 149 -15.87 -11.90 14.43
N GLY A 150 -15.15 -11.00 13.76
CA GLY A 150 -13.78 -11.20 13.32
C GLY A 150 -12.72 -10.73 14.30
N TRP A 151 -11.55 -10.45 13.76
CA TRP A 151 -10.39 -9.96 14.50
C TRP A 151 -10.63 -8.55 15.07
N ASN A 152 -10.04 -8.29 16.23
CA ASN A 152 -10.14 -7.06 17.01
C ASN A 152 -11.57 -6.51 17.21
N ASN A 153 -12.52 -7.43 17.37
CA ASN A 153 -13.92 -7.14 17.66
C ASN A 153 -14.36 -7.85 18.93
N ASN A 154 -15.56 -7.49 19.40
CA ASN A 154 -16.24 -8.16 20.52
C ASN A 154 -17.75 -8.29 20.22
N GLY A 155 -18.51 -8.81 21.18
CA GLY A 155 -19.95 -9.03 21.08
C GLY A 155 -20.77 -7.76 20.76
N GLY A 156 -20.25 -6.58 21.09
CA GLY A 156 -20.88 -5.29 20.84
C GLY A 156 -20.51 -4.62 19.51
N SER A 157 -19.56 -5.15 18.74
CA SER A 157 -19.13 -4.58 17.44
C SER A 157 -20.27 -4.52 16.42
N GLU A 158 -20.18 -3.59 15.47
CA GLU A 158 -21.26 -3.29 14.51
C GLU A 158 -21.66 -4.51 13.68
N VAL A 159 -20.70 -5.38 13.32
CA VAL A 159 -20.96 -6.65 12.64
C VAL A 159 -22.00 -7.52 13.36
N ASN A 160 -21.91 -7.65 14.69
CA ASN A 160 -22.85 -8.44 15.48
C ASN A 160 -24.17 -7.71 15.64
N VAL A 161 -24.12 -6.40 15.93
CA VAL A 161 -25.29 -5.57 16.16
C VAL A 161 -26.17 -5.51 14.91
N ALA A 162 -25.59 -5.24 13.74
CA ALA A 162 -26.29 -5.14 12.47
C ALA A 162 -27.01 -6.45 12.10
N ILE A 163 -26.31 -7.58 12.17
CA ILE A 163 -26.83 -8.90 11.81
C ILE A 163 -27.88 -9.36 12.83
N ARG A 164 -27.61 -9.21 14.14
CA ARG A 164 -28.58 -9.51 15.21
C ARG A 164 -29.87 -8.74 14.99
N ASN A 165 -29.76 -7.44 14.78
CA ASN A 165 -30.93 -6.58 14.59
C ASN A 165 -31.72 -7.01 13.34
N ALA A 166 -31.04 -7.30 12.22
CA ALA A 166 -31.69 -7.77 11.01
C ALA A 166 -32.50 -9.07 11.24
N TYR A 167 -31.93 -10.04 11.96
CA TYR A 167 -32.61 -11.28 12.30
C TYR A 167 -33.85 -11.07 13.20
N LEU A 168 -33.71 -10.23 14.23
CA LEU A 168 -34.81 -9.94 15.16
C LEU A 168 -35.93 -9.10 14.53
N ASP A 169 -35.60 -8.24 13.55
CA ASP A 169 -36.60 -7.55 12.73
C ASP A 169 -37.40 -8.56 11.90
N ARG A 170 -36.70 -9.56 11.33
CA ARG A 170 -37.26 -10.49 10.36
C ARG A 170 -38.17 -11.56 10.95
N ALA A 171 -37.83 -12.12 12.10
CA ALA A 171 -38.59 -13.23 12.70
C ALA A 171 -38.44 -13.32 14.22
N ASP A 172 -39.34 -14.06 14.86
CA ASP A 172 -39.27 -14.39 16.28
C ASP A 172 -38.37 -15.63 16.49
N ILE A 173 -37.07 -15.37 16.63
CA ILE A 173 -36.01 -16.40 16.66
C ILE A 173 -35.04 -16.16 17.81
N ASN A 174 -34.24 -17.17 18.13
CA ASN A 174 -33.11 -17.05 19.04
C ASN A 174 -31.90 -16.53 18.25
N VAL A 175 -31.33 -15.39 18.64
CA VAL A 175 -30.05 -14.91 18.10
C VAL A 175 -29.02 -14.97 19.21
N ILE A 176 -27.97 -15.76 19.02
CA ILE A 176 -26.88 -15.90 19.97
C ILE A 176 -25.66 -15.21 19.37
N VAL A 177 -25.23 -14.12 19.99
CA VAL A 177 -23.95 -13.49 19.68
C VAL A 177 -22.86 -14.30 20.39
N VAL A 178 -21.87 -14.74 19.62
CA VAL A 178 -20.67 -15.42 20.12
C VAL A 178 -19.60 -14.34 20.27
N ASP A 179 -19.41 -13.90 21.51
CA ASP A 179 -18.37 -12.94 21.85
C ASP A 179 -17.12 -13.70 22.27
N TRP A 180 -16.13 -13.74 21.39
CA TRP A 180 -14.81 -14.27 21.67
C TRP A 180 -13.79 -13.13 21.77
N GLY A 181 -14.23 -11.92 22.16
CA GLY A 181 -13.39 -10.73 22.29
C GLY A 181 -12.12 -10.95 23.11
N GLY A 182 -12.20 -11.79 24.15
CA GLY A 182 -11.02 -12.20 24.95
C GLY A 182 -9.92 -12.90 24.14
N GLY A 183 -10.27 -13.53 23.01
CA GLY A 183 -9.32 -14.15 22.07
C GLY A 183 -9.14 -13.37 20.76
N ALA A 184 -10.08 -12.47 20.42
CA ALA A 184 -10.12 -11.72 19.16
C ALA A 184 -9.46 -10.34 19.25
N GLN A 185 -9.57 -9.64 20.39
CA GLN A 185 -8.98 -8.32 20.63
C GLN A 185 -7.51 -8.45 21.01
N ASN A 186 -6.74 -9.04 20.10
CA ASN A 186 -5.32 -9.26 20.29
C ASN A 186 -4.55 -8.51 19.20
N PRO A 187 -3.59 -7.64 19.55
CA PRO A 187 -2.71 -6.98 18.59
C PRO A 187 -1.77 -7.95 17.85
N ASN A 188 -1.81 -9.25 18.15
CA ASN A 188 -1.22 -10.33 17.36
C ASN A 188 -2.33 -11.13 16.64
N TYR A 189 -2.37 -10.99 15.31
CA TYR A 189 -3.38 -11.63 14.45
C TYR A 189 -3.21 -13.13 14.44
N VAL A 190 -1.98 -13.66 14.51
CA VAL A 190 -1.74 -15.12 14.61
C VAL A 190 -2.41 -15.69 15.83
N THR A 191 -2.28 -15.02 16.98
CA THR A 191 -2.87 -15.49 18.23
C THR A 191 -4.38 -15.62 18.06
N SER A 192 -5.04 -14.57 17.56
CA SER A 192 -6.48 -14.63 17.27
C SER A 192 -6.84 -15.66 16.19
N ARG A 193 -6.04 -15.77 15.12
CA ARG A 193 -6.21 -16.78 14.07
C ARG A 193 -6.09 -18.19 14.61
N ASN A 194 -5.17 -18.45 15.54
CA ASN A 194 -4.98 -19.77 16.13
C ASN A 194 -6.10 -20.12 17.12
N HIS A 195 -6.69 -19.13 17.78
CA HIS A 195 -7.83 -19.32 18.68
C HIS A 195 -9.10 -19.81 17.98
N ILE A 196 -9.31 -19.48 16.70
CA ILE A 196 -10.57 -19.79 16.00
C ILE A 196 -10.93 -21.28 16.00
N ASN A 197 -9.93 -22.17 16.03
CA ASN A 197 -10.15 -23.61 16.09
C ASN A 197 -10.75 -24.04 17.44
N ALA A 198 -10.23 -23.48 18.54
CA ALA A 198 -10.73 -23.72 19.88
C ALA A 198 -12.11 -23.08 20.07
N VAL A 199 -12.28 -21.82 19.62
CA VAL A 199 -13.58 -21.12 19.62
C VAL A 199 -14.62 -21.92 18.84
N GLY A 200 -14.29 -22.36 17.64
CA GLY A 200 -15.18 -23.18 16.81
C GLY A 200 -15.60 -24.49 17.49
N LEU A 201 -14.68 -25.14 18.22
CA LEU A 201 -14.99 -26.32 19.03
C LEU A 201 -15.91 -26.00 20.21
N THR A 202 -15.64 -24.93 20.96
CA THR A 202 -16.49 -24.51 22.09
C THR A 202 -17.90 -24.17 21.61
N VAL A 203 -18.04 -23.41 20.53
CA VAL A 203 -19.34 -23.08 19.93
C VAL A 203 -20.06 -24.35 19.47
N ALA A 204 -19.36 -25.31 18.86
CA ALA A 204 -19.95 -26.59 18.47
C ALA A 204 -20.46 -27.40 19.68
N ARG A 205 -19.68 -27.48 20.76
CA ARG A 205 -20.10 -28.12 22.03
C ARG A 205 -21.32 -27.43 22.63
N PHE A 206 -21.37 -26.10 22.55
CA PHE A 206 -22.51 -25.34 23.02
C PHE A 206 -23.77 -25.61 22.18
N ILE A 207 -23.65 -25.71 20.86
CA ILE A 207 -24.76 -26.12 19.99
C ILE A 207 -25.22 -27.55 20.33
N ASP A 208 -24.31 -28.49 20.53
CA ASP A 208 -24.60 -29.86 20.95
C ASP A 208 -25.34 -29.90 22.30
N PHE A 209 -24.93 -29.05 23.25
CA PHE A 209 -25.61 -28.85 24.54
C PHE A 209 -27.03 -28.28 24.38
N LEU A 210 -27.21 -27.26 23.54
CA LEU A 210 -28.55 -26.71 23.26
C LEU A 210 -29.46 -27.74 22.58
N ASN A 211 -28.91 -28.62 21.73
CA ASN A 211 -29.67 -29.73 21.16
C ASN A 211 -30.10 -30.72 22.25
N GLN A 212 -29.17 -31.12 23.12
CA GLN A 212 -29.41 -32.15 24.14
C GLN A 212 -30.34 -31.68 25.26
N SER A 213 -30.16 -30.44 25.73
CA SER A 213 -30.82 -29.92 26.95
C SER A 213 -31.74 -28.74 26.67
N GLY A 214 -31.53 -28.02 25.58
CA GLY A 214 -32.33 -26.84 25.20
C GLY A 214 -33.45 -27.13 24.20
N GLY A 215 -33.55 -28.34 23.63
CA GLY A 215 -34.55 -28.72 22.63
C GLY A 215 -34.27 -28.18 21.22
N LEU A 216 -33.07 -27.67 20.95
CA LEU A 216 -32.67 -27.14 19.63
C LEU A 216 -32.62 -28.25 18.57
N SER A 217 -33.09 -27.95 17.36
CA SER A 217 -32.98 -28.83 16.19
C SER A 217 -31.91 -28.34 15.22
N PHE A 218 -31.01 -29.22 14.78
CA PHE A 218 -29.94 -28.92 13.82
C PHE A 218 -30.44 -28.37 12.48
N ASN A 219 -31.63 -28.81 12.04
CA ASN A 219 -32.28 -28.30 10.82
C ASN A 219 -32.63 -26.80 10.90
N ASN A 220 -32.54 -26.19 12.08
CA ASN A 220 -32.89 -24.80 12.33
C ASN A 220 -31.70 -23.93 12.77
N VAL A 221 -30.46 -24.44 12.71
CA VAL A 221 -29.25 -23.73 13.16
C VAL A 221 -28.48 -23.15 11.99
N TYR A 222 -28.28 -21.82 12.03
CA TYR A 222 -27.40 -21.12 11.09
C TYR A 222 -26.26 -20.50 11.87
N VAL A 223 -25.05 -20.58 11.31
CA VAL A 223 -23.86 -19.96 11.88
C VAL A 223 -23.30 -18.98 10.85
N THR A 224 -23.34 -17.70 11.17
CA THR A 224 -22.82 -16.62 10.33
C THR A 224 -21.57 -16.03 10.98
N GLY A 225 -20.52 -15.83 10.20
CA GLY A 225 -19.33 -15.15 10.70
C GLY A 225 -18.64 -14.29 9.67
N HIS A 226 -17.96 -13.25 10.13
CA HIS A 226 -17.24 -12.28 9.29
C HIS A 226 -15.73 -12.34 9.53
N SER A 227 -14.92 -12.17 8.48
CA SER A 227 -13.45 -12.18 8.61
C SER A 227 -12.95 -13.49 9.26
N LEU A 228 -12.16 -13.45 10.34
CA LEU A 228 -11.81 -14.64 11.14
C LEU A 228 -13.04 -15.42 11.65
N GLY A 229 -14.14 -14.73 11.94
CA GLY A 229 -15.42 -15.32 12.33
C GLY A 229 -16.02 -16.17 11.21
N GLY A 230 -15.77 -15.85 9.93
CA GLY A 230 -16.24 -16.64 8.79
C GLY A 230 -15.59 -18.02 8.73
N HIS A 231 -14.28 -18.09 8.99
CA HIS A 231 -13.58 -19.36 9.16
C HIS A 231 -14.00 -20.09 10.42
N THR A 232 -14.19 -19.37 11.53
CA THR A 232 -14.72 -19.93 12.78
C THR A 232 -16.06 -20.62 12.54
N ALA A 233 -16.99 -19.99 11.81
CA ALA A 233 -18.30 -20.56 11.47
C ALA A 233 -18.20 -21.88 10.70
N GLY A 234 -17.29 -21.98 9.73
CA GLY A 234 -17.00 -23.24 9.03
C GLY A 234 -16.46 -24.32 9.97
N ILE A 235 -15.54 -23.95 10.86
CA ILE A 235 -14.99 -24.87 11.87
C ILE A 235 -16.09 -25.37 12.82
N VAL A 236 -17.02 -24.52 13.25
CA VAL A 236 -18.19 -24.97 14.05
C VAL A 236 -18.92 -26.10 13.32
N GLY A 237 -19.21 -25.92 12.03
CA GLY A 237 -19.87 -26.93 11.21
C GLY A 237 -19.13 -28.28 11.16
N LYS A 238 -17.79 -28.24 11.10
CA LYS A 238 -16.95 -29.44 11.15
C LYS A 238 -16.94 -30.14 12.51
N ARG A 239 -17.15 -29.40 13.60
CA ARG A 239 -16.92 -29.87 14.98
C ARG A 239 -18.21 -30.31 15.70
N VAL A 240 -19.38 -29.90 15.21
CA VAL A 240 -20.68 -30.36 15.76
C VAL A 240 -20.79 -31.87 15.61
N SER A 241 -21.14 -32.55 16.70
CA SER A 241 -21.06 -34.02 16.78
C SER A 241 -22.41 -34.72 16.76
N ARG A 242 -23.49 -34.04 17.19
CA ARG A 242 -24.81 -34.66 17.34
C ARG A 242 -25.74 -34.47 16.13
N GLY A 243 -25.27 -33.80 15.09
CA GLY A 243 -26.02 -33.55 13.87
C GLY A 243 -25.25 -32.69 12.87
N ARG A 244 -25.95 -32.17 11.87
CA ARG A 244 -25.36 -31.34 10.81
C ARG A 244 -26.07 -30.00 10.75
N LEU A 245 -25.30 -28.91 10.81
CA LEU A 245 -25.84 -27.55 10.74
C LEU A 245 -26.66 -27.34 9.47
N ASN A 246 -27.72 -26.55 9.57
CA ASN A 246 -28.53 -26.22 8.40
C ASN A 246 -27.76 -25.33 7.42
N THR A 247 -27.17 -24.24 7.90
CA THR A 247 -26.47 -23.27 7.04
C THR A 247 -25.23 -22.70 7.73
N VAL A 248 -24.14 -22.55 7.00
CA VAL A 248 -23.00 -21.68 7.36
C VAL A 248 -22.95 -20.53 6.35
N VAL A 249 -22.80 -19.30 6.84
CA VAL A 249 -22.56 -18.12 6.00
C VAL A 249 -21.23 -17.48 6.41
N ALA A 250 -20.27 -17.43 5.49
CA ALA A 250 -18.99 -16.75 5.69
C ALA A 250 -18.97 -15.42 4.94
N LEU A 251 -18.80 -14.34 5.67
CA LEU A 251 -18.84 -12.97 5.19
C LEU A 251 -17.41 -12.47 5.05
N ASP A 252 -16.95 -12.32 3.82
CA ASP A 252 -15.59 -11.95 3.43
C ASP A 252 -14.52 -12.63 4.32
N PRO A 253 -14.48 -13.98 4.32
CA PRO A 253 -13.58 -14.73 5.19
C PRO A 253 -12.12 -14.30 4.97
N ALA A 254 -11.33 -14.19 6.03
CA ALA A 254 -10.00 -13.56 5.95
C ALA A 254 -9.00 -14.31 5.05
N LEU A 255 -8.22 -13.59 4.24
CA LEU A 255 -7.14 -14.15 3.42
C LEU A 255 -5.84 -14.40 4.22
N PRO A 256 -5.36 -13.47 5.07
CA PRO A 256 -4.09 -13.65 5.78
C PRO A 256 -4.04 -14.94 6.60
N LEU A 257 -3.01 -15.76 6.36
CA LEU A 257 -2.75 -17.05 7.03
C LEU A 257 -3.79 -18.15 6.80
N PHE A 258 -4.54 -18.04 5.71
CA PHE A 258 -5.40 -19.11 5.22
C PHE A 258 -4.93 -19.55 3.84
N SER A 259 -4.93 -20.87 3.62
CA SER A 259 -4.54 -21.46 2.34
C SER A 259 -5.70 -22.18 1.69
N ILE A 260 -5.81 -22.07 0.37
CA ILE A 260 -6.78 -22.85 -0.41
C ILE A 260 -6.56 -24.36 -0.22
N ASN A 261 -5.33 -24.78 0.10
CA ASN A 261 -4.97 -26.17 0.27
C ASN A 261 -5.21 -26.71 1.70
N ASP A 262 -5.71 -25.88 2.63
CA ASP A 262 -5.99 -26.30 4.02
C ASP A 262 -7.48 -26.15 4.40
N PRO A 263 -8.40 -26.91 3.80
CA PRO A 263 -9.83 -26.82 4.08
C PRO A 263 -10.21 -27.21 5.52
N ALA A 264 -9.33 -27.88 6.28
CA ALA A 264 -9.61 -28.31 7.65
C ALA A 264 -9.65 -27.14 8.64
N ASN A 265 -8.82 -26.11 8.41
CA ASN A 265 -8.67 -24.95 9.29
C ASN A 265 -9.37 -23.67 8.78
N ARG A 266 -10.15 -23.76 7.70
CA ARG A 266 -10.91 -22.64 7.13
C ARG A 266 -12.34 -23.05 6.81
N VAL A 267 -13.17 -22.12 6.36
CA VAL A 267 -14.50 -22.46 5.83
C VAL A 267 -14.39 -23.23 4.51
N ALA A 268 -15.22 -24.26 4.34
CA ALA A 268 -15.28 -25.11 3.16
C ALA A 268 -16.73 -25.51 2.83
N SER A 269 -16.99 -25.86 1.56
CA SER A 269 -18.32 -26.26 1.06
C SER A 269 -19.01 -27.40 1.84
N GLY A 270 -18.24 -28.26 2.51
CA GLY A 270 -18.74 -29.42 3.26
C GLY A 270 -19.15 -29.15 4.71
N ASP A 271 -19.09 -27.92 5.20
CA ASP A 271 -19.21 -27.62 6.63
C ASP A 271 -20.65 -27.64 7.17
N ALA A 272 -21.66 -27.53 6.30
CA ALA A 272 -23.08 -27.58 6.67
C ALA A 272 -23.93 -28.19 5.55
N ASN A 273 -25.25 -28.27 5.71
CA ASN A 273 -26.15 -28.64 4.61
C ASN A 273 -26.14 -27.60 3.48
N TYR A 274 -25.72 -26.37 3.76
CA TYR A 274 -25.48 -25.31 2.79
C TYR A 274 -24.41 -24.36 3.32
N VAL A 275 -23.40 -24.05 2.51
CA VAL A 275 -22.32 -23.11 2.84
C VAL A 275 -22.28 -22.00 1.81
N GLU A 276 -22.56 -20.78 2.26
CA GLU A 276 -22.54 -19.58 1.45
C GLU A 276 -21.37 -18.68 1.81
N VAL A 277 -20.66 -18.16 0.81
CA VAL A 277 -19.57 -17.21 1.00
C VAL A 277 -19.89 -15.94 0.23
N ILE A 278 -19.73 -14.79 0.88
CA ILE A 278 -19.91 -13.47 0.25
C ILE A 278 -18.54 -12.79 0.22
N HIS A 279 -17.98 -12.60 -0.98
CA HIS A 279 -16.67 -11.98 -1.20
C HIS A 279 -16.86 -10.50 -1.52
N THR A 280 -16.29 -9.61 -0.73
CA THR A 280 -16.39 -8.17 -0.97
C THR A 280 -15.04 -7.47 -1.07
N ASN A 281 -13.98 -8.05 -0.50
CA ASN A 281 -12.60 -7.55 -0.58
C ASN A 281 -11.58 -8.67 -0.86
N GLY A 282 -11.92 -9.53 -1.82
CA GLY A 282 -11.09 -10.64 -2.27
C GLY A 282 -9.70 -10.21 -2.74
N GLY A 283 -8.66 -10.83 -2.21
CA GLY A 283 -7.28 -10.70 -2.69
C GLY A 283 -6.49 -9.62 -1.96
N LEU A 284 -7.14 -8.95 -1.00
CA LEU A 284 -6.51 -7.99 -0.10
C LEU A 284 -6.69 -8.42 1.35
N LEU A 285 -7.93 -8.42 1.85
CA LEU A 285 -8.24 -8.88 3.22
C LEU A 285 -9.16 -10.09 3.24
N GLY A 286 -10.06 -10.20 2.27
CA GLY A 286 -10.93 -11.34 2.06
C GLY A 286 -10.28 -12.38 1.14
N PHE A 287 -10.61 -13.65 1.36
CA PHE A 287 -10.25 -14.76 0.49
C PHE A 287 -10.89 -14.53 -0.88
N ASP A 288 -10.13 -14.62 -1.98
CA ASP A 288 -10.65 -14.31 -3.33
C ASP A 288 -11.13 -15.53 -4.11
N LEU A 289 -10.57 -16.71 -3.87
CA LEU A 289 -11.00 -17.94 -4.53
C LEU A 289 -12.31 -18.48 -3.94
N PRO A 290 -13.12 -19.20 -4.74
CA PRO A 290 -14.35 -19.82 -4.25
C PRO A 290 -14.04 -20.94 -3.26
N ILE A 291 -14.58 -20.82 -2.05
CA ILE A 291 -14.36 -21.75 -0.93
C ILE A 291 -15.66 -22.27 -0.30
N GLY A 292 -16.83 -21.81 -0.79
CA GLY A 292 -18.15 -22.23 -0.37
C GLY A 292 -18.78 -23.33 -1.24
N GLN A 293 -20.03 -23.67 -0.93
CA GLN A 293 -20.90 -24.38 -1.86
C GLN A 293 -21.47 -23.39 -2.89
N ALA A 294 -21.78 -22.18 -2.45
CA ALA A 294 -22.15 -21.05 -3.28
C ALA A 294 -21.33 -19.82 -2.88
N ASP A 295 -20.66 -19.21 -3.85
CA ASP A 295 -19.76 -18.07 -3.63
C ASP A 295 -20.29 -16.87 -4.42
N PHE A 296 -20.63 -15.79 -3.70
CA PHE A 296 -21.22 -14.59 -4.26
C PHE A 296 -20.19 -13.46 -4.29
N TYR A 297 -20.02 -12.83 -5.45
CA TYR A 297 -19.07 -11.77 -5.72
C TYR A 297 -19.81 -10.47 -6.09
N PRO A 298 -20.42 -9.77 -5.12
CA PRO A 298 -21.00 -8.46 -5.36
C PRO A 298 -19.95 -7.52 -5.96
N ASN A 299 -20.30 -6.90 -7.08
CA ASN A 299 -19.49 -5.93 -7.81
C ASN A 299 -18.10 -6.46 -8.22
N GLY A 300 -17.98 -7.78 -8.43
CA GLY A 300 -16.72 -8.45 -8.77
C GLY A 300 -15.93 -8.94 -7.55
N GLY A 301 -16.41 -8.63 -6.34
CA GLY A 301 -15.96 -9.22 -5.08
C GLY A 301 -14.62 -8.73 -4.54
N ARG A 302 -14.00 -7.72 -5.16
CA ARG A 302 -12.75 -7.10 -4.69
C ARG A 302 -12.92 -5.66 -4.21
N SER A 303 -13.78 -4.88 -4.87
CA SER A 303 -14.02 -3.48 -4.55
C SER A 303 -15.51 -3.19 -4.62
N GLN A 304 -15.98 -2.29 -3.75
CA GLN A 304 -17.41 -2.09 -3.55
C GLN A 304 -17.83 -0.64 -3.82
N PRO A 305 -18.96 -0.41 -4.52
CA PRO A 305 -19.51 0.93 -4.70
C PRO A 305 -19.68 1.69 -3.38
N GLY A 306 -19.34 2.98 -3.42
CA GLY A 306 -19.40 3.86 -2.26
C GLY A 306 -18.21 3.74 -1.29
N CYS A 307 -17.21 2.91 -1.60
CA CYS A 307 -15.97 2.82 -0.83
C CYS A 307 -14.86 3.77 -1.29
N GLY A 308 -15.03 4.46 -2.44
CA GLY A 308 -14.02 5.39 -2.96
C GLY A 308 -12.67 4.71 -3.22
N VAL A 309 -11.58 5.38 -2.85
CA VAL A 309 -10.21 4.82 -2.91
C VAL A 309 -9.95 3.99 -1.65
N ASP A 310 -10.17 2.68 -1.75
CA ASP A 310 -10.11 1.73 -0.62
C ASP A 310 -8.83 0.87 -0.66
N LEU A 311 -7.66 1.51 -0.61
CA LEU A 311 -6.35 0.85 -0.76
C LEU A 311 -6.03 -0.18 0.34
N ALA A 312 -6.61 0.00 1.53
CA ALA A 312 -6.49 -0.95 2.63
C ALA A 312 -7.67 -1.95 2.69
N GLY A 313 -8.67 -1.80 1.80
CA GLY A 313 -9.80 -2.71 1.65
C GLY A 313 -10.79 -2.73 2.80
N THR A 314 -10.66 -1.83 3.78
CA THR A 314 -11.46 -1.85 5.02
C THR A 314 -12.95 -1.62 4.80
N CYS A 315 -13.28 -0.73 3.87
CA CYS A 315 -14.67 -0.45 3.54
C CYS A 315 -15.27 -1.65 2.80
N ALA A 316 -14.60 -2.13 1.77
CA ALA A 316 -14.98 -3.30 1.00
C ALA A 316 -15.09 -4.54 1.90
N HIS A 317 -14.19 -4.74 2.86
CA HIS A 317 -14.23 -5.86 3.82
C HIS A 317 -15.48 -5.79 4.72
N SER A 318 -15.85 -4.58 5.14
CA SER A 318 -17.04 -4.33 5.96
C SER A 318 -18.35 -4.49 5.17
N ARG A 319 -18.35 -4.32 3.85
CA ARG A 319 -19.57 -4.45 3.04
C ARG A 319 -20.23 -5.83 3.13
N ALA A 320 -19.47 -6.91 3.37
CA ALA A 320 -20.07 -8.24 3.44
C ALA A 320 -21.12 -8.36 4.56
N HIS A 321 -20.84 -7.86 5.78
CA HIS A 321 -21.81 -7.91 6.86
C HIS A 321 -22.97 -6.91 6.68
N GLN A 322 -22.72 -5.78 6.04
CA GLN A 322 -23.76 -4.79 5.71
C GLN A 322 -24.73 -5.35 4.66
N PHE A 323 -24.22 -5.94 3.57
CA PHE A 323 -25.03 -6.59 2.54
C PHE A 323 -25.82 -7.75 3.11
N PHE A 324 -25.18 -8.59 3.95
CA PHE A 324 -25.87 -9.71 4.58
C PHE A 324 -26.99 -9.25 5.53
N ALA A 325 -26.72 -8.27 6.40
CA ALA A 325 -27.75 -7.74 7.30
C ALA A 325 -28.94 -7.14 6.53
N GLU A 326 -28.69 -6.38 5.45
CA GLU A 326 -29.76 -5.88 4.59
C GLU A 326 -30.52 -7.02 3.89
N SER A 327 -29.81 -8.07 3.48
CA SER A 327 -30.40 -9.24 2.82
C SER A 327 -31.39 -9.98 3.71
N VAL A 328 -31.11 -10.05 5.02
CA VAL A 328 -31.94 -10.70 6.03
C VAL A 328 -33.15 -9.85 6.40
N ARG A 329 -32.96 -8.52 6.57
CA ARG A 329 -33.99 -7.62 7.11
C ARG A 329 -35.23 -7.54 6.23
N THR A 330 -35.09 -7.64 4.91
CA THR A 330 -36.21 -7.48 3.98
C THR A 330 -36.51 -8.75 3.18
N ALA A 331 -37.75 -9.24 3.24
CA ALA A 331 -38.17 -10.45 2.52
C ALA A 331 -38.07 -10.28 0.99
N GLN A 332 -38.22 -9.05 0.48
CA GLN A 332 -38.05 -8.68 -0.94
C GLN A 332 -36.64 -8.17 -1.31
N SER A 333 -35.61 -8.31 -0.47
CA SER A 333 -34.29 -7.72 -0.78
C SER A 333 -33.75 -8.22 -2.12
N GLY A 334 -33.46 -7.25 -3.01
CA GLY A 334 -33.08 -7.46 -4.40
C GLY A 334 -31.60 -7.82 -4.64
N PHE A 335 -30.96 -8.60 -3.77
CA PHE A 335 -29.62 -9.14 -4.06
C PHE A 335 -29.69 -10.35 -5.01
N ASN A 336 -30.43 -10.19 -6.10
CA ASN A 336 -30.54 -11.20 -7.14
C ASN A 336 -29.20 -11.29 -7.87
N SER A 337 -28.66 -12.49 -7.97
CA SER A 337 -27.39 -12.77 -8.62
C SER A 337 -27.59 -13.70 -9.81
N ILE A 338 -26.61 -13.70 -10.70
CA ILE A 338 -26.55 -14.61 -11.83
C ILE A 338 -25.46 -15.65 -11.62
N ARG A 339 -25.70 -16.86 -12.11
CA ARG A 339 -24.71 -17.93 -12.02
C ARG A 339 -23.65 -17.76 -13.10
N CYS A 340 -22.38 -17.72 -12.71
CA CYS A 340 -21.24 -17.70 -13.64
C CYS A 340 -20.71 -19.11 -13.88
N GLY A 341 -20.03 -19.33 -15.01
CA GLY A 341 -19.38 -20.61 -15.31
C GLY A 341 -18.25 -20.94 -14.33
N ASN A 342 -17.45 -19.94 -14.00
CA ASN A 342 -16.35 -20.00 -13.03
C ASN A 342 -16.01 -18.57 -12.54
N TYR A 343 -15.09 -18.49 -11.58
CA TYR A 343 -14.64 -17.21 -11.02
C TYR A 343 -13.94 -16.32 -12.07
N ASP A 344 -13.20 -16.91 -13.02
CA ASP A 344 -12.56 -16.16 -14.11
C ASP A 344 -13.55 -15.37 -14.95
N GLN A 345 -14.79 -15.87 -15.11
CA GLN A 345 -15.79 -15.13 -15.84
C GLN A 345 -16.24 -13.84 -15.12
N ILE A 346 -16.15 -13.82 -13.79
CA ILE A 346 -16.41 -12.64 -12.98
C ILE A 346 -15.24 -11.66 -13.14
N LEU A 347 -14.00 -12.13 -13.09
CA LEU A 347 -12.79 -11.31 -13.25
C LEU A 347 -12.68 -10.68 -14.65
N ASN A 348 -12.98 -11.46 -15.68
CA ASN A 348 -12.99 -10.99 -17.08
C ASN A 348 -14.30 -10.26 -17.44
N ASN A 349 -15.19 -10.10 -16.45
CA ASN A 349 -16.53 -9.55 -16.54
C ASN A 349 -17.33 -10.08 -17.76
N ASN A 350 -17.13 -11.34 -18.13
CA ASN A 350 -17.82 -12.01 -19.24
C ASN A 350 -18.80 -13.08 -18.70
N CYS A 351 -19.29 -12.88 -17.48
CA CYS A 351 -20.22 -13.80 -16.84
C CYS A 351 -21.54 -13.87 -17.62
N VAL A 352 -21.68 -14.96 -18.37
CA VAL A 352 -22.93 -15.35 -19.03
C VAL A 352 -23.65 -16.33 -18.11
N SER A 353 -24.94 -16.07 -17.87
CA SER A 353 -25.80 -16.92 -17.02
C SER A 353 -25.67 -18.39 -17.41
N SER A 354 -24.97 -19.17 -16.58
CA SER A 354 -24.58 -20.56 -16.85
C SER A 354 -25.49 -21.59 -16.17
N GLY A 355 -26.54 -21.14 -15.48
CA GLY A 355 -27.50 -21.99 -14.79
C GLY A 355 -28.55 -21.20 -14.02
N ALA A 356 -29.16 -21.84 -13.01
CA ALA A 356 -30.19 -21.21 -12.20
C ALA A 356 -29.62 -20.07 -11.35
N ASN A 357 -30.24 -18.90 -11.44
CA ASN A 357 -29.92 -17.72 -10.64
C ASN A 357 -30.29 -17.93 -9.17
N ALA A 358 -29.61 -17.23 -8.27
CA ALA A 358 -29.82 -17.30 -6.85
C ALA A 358 -29.95 -15.90 -6.24
N ARG A 359 -30.33 -15.83 -4.97
CA ARG A 359 -30.26 -14.60 -4.19
C ARG A 359 -29.12 -14.72 -3.20
N MET A 360 -28.28 -13.69 -3.11
CA MET A 360 -27.25 -13.61 -2.07
C MET A 360 -27.89 -13.34 -0.71
N GLY A 361 -27.49 -14.09 0.30
CA GLY A 361 -27.99 -14.00 1.67
C GLY A 361 -29.47 -14.35 1.82
N GLY A 362 -30.12 -13.71 2.79
CA GLY A 362 -31.54 -13.84 3.06
C GLY A 362 -31.93 -14.80 4.20
N GLU A 363 -33.22 -14.76 4.53
CA GLU A 363 -33.83 -15.56 5.59
C GLU A 363 -35.23 -16.05 5.13
N PRO A 364 -35.42 -17.35 4.84
CA PRO A 364 -34.47 -18.46 5.00
C PRO A 364 -33.37 -18.50 3.91
N SER A 365 -32.28 -19.24 4.15
CA SER A 365 -31.17 -19.40 3.20
C SER A 365 -31.58 -20.20 1.95
N ASN A 366 -30.61 -20.37 1.04
CA ASN A 366 -30.75 -21.18 -0.17
C ASN A 366 -30.59 -22.70 0.05
N VAL A 367 -30.54 -23.16 1.31
CA VAL A 367 -30.48 -24.60 1.63
C VAL A 367 -31.60 -25.37 0.92
N GLY A 368 -31.25 -26.49 0.28
CA GLY A 368 -32.20 -27.33 -0.46
C GLY A 368 -32.72 -26.75 -1.78
N ARG A 369 -32.25 -25.58 -2.22
CA ARG A 369 -32.67 -24.95 -3.48
C ARG A 369 -31.78 -25.27 -4.69
N GLY A 370 -30.78 -26.13 -4.52
CA GLY A 370 -29.84 -26.50 -5.58
C GLY A 370 -28.85 -25.40 -5.97
N VAL A 371 -28.69 -24.37 -5.14
CA VAL A 371 -27.73 -23.27 -5.37
C VAL A 371 -26.31 -23.79 -5.13
N ASN A 372 -25.51 -23.83 -6.19
CA ASN A 372 -24.09 -24.18 -6.16
C ASN A 372 -23.28 -23.41 -7.21
N GLY A 373 -21.99 -23.22 -6.95
CA GLY A 373 -21.05 -22.52 -7.83
C GLY A 373 -20.92 -21.03 -7.54
N VAL A 374 -20.39 -20.29 -8.51
CA VAL A 374 -20.08 -18.86 -8.36
C VAL A 374 -21.19 -17.97 -8.90
N TYR A 375 -21.45 -16.87 -8.21
CA TYR A 375 -22.52 -15.94 -8.53
C TYR A 375 -22.03 -14.50 -8.56
N PHE A 376 -22.47 -13.74 -9.54
CA PHE A 376 -22.21 -12.32 -9.67
C PHE A 376 -23.47 -11.50 -9.48
N LEU A 377 -23.35 -10.35 -8.84
CA LEU A 377 -24.42 -9.37 -8.67
C LEU A 377 -23.83 -7.97 -8.55
N THR A 378 -24.67 -6.94 -8.68
CA THR A 378 -24.27 -5.55 -8.44
C THR A 378 -25.10 -4.94 -7.32
N THR A 379 -24.53 -3.97 -6.61
CA THR A 379 -25.16 -3.26 -5.50
C THR A 379 -25.11 -1.75 -5.71
N ASN A 380 -25.97 -1.00 -5.02
CA ASN A 380 -25.84 0.45 -4.91
C ASN A 380 -24.63 0.83 -4.05
N ALA A 381 -24.20 2.10 -4.13
CA ALA A 381 -23.11 2.65 -3.32
C ALA A 381 -23.51 2.94 -1.86
N GLN A 382 -24.82 3.07 -1.58
CA GLN A 382 -25.37 3.36 -0.25
C GLN A 382 -26.60 2.48 0.00
N SER A 383 -26.97 2.30 1.28
CA SER A 383 -28.16 1.52 1.63
C SER A 383 -29.45 2.27 1.20
N PRO A 384 -30.46 1.59 0.63
CA PRO A 384 -30.52 0.16 0.36
C PRO A 384 -29.57 -0.24 -0.77
N PHE A 385 -28.66 -1.17 -0.47
CA PHE A 385 -27.65 -1.68 -1.39
C PHE A 385 -28.26 -2.61 -2.46
N ALA A 386 -29.35 -3.30 -2.11
CA ALA A 386 -30.02 -4.24 -3.00
C ALA A 386 -30.75 -3.52 -4.17
N ARG A 387 -30.69 -4.09 -5.39
CA ARG A 387 -31.33 -3.52 -6.60
C ARG A 387 -32.63 -4.26 -6.93
N ALA A 388 -33.70 -3.53 -7.27
CA ALA A 388 -35.05 -4.08 -7.39
C ALA A 388 -35.29 -5.08 -8.55
N SER A 389 -34.36 -5.21 -9.52
CA SER A 389 -34.50 -6.15 -10.64
C SER A 389 -33.15 -6.71 -11.09
N ALA A 390 -33.09 -8.02 -11.40
CA ALA A 390 -31.99 -8.65 -12.16
C ALA A 390 -32.05 -8.29 -13.67
N ALA A 391 -32.37 -7.03 -13.99
CA ALA A 391 -32.59 -6.57 -15.36
C ALA A 391 -31.25 -6.20 -16.03
N SER A 392 -31.01 -6.87 -17.17
CA SER A 392 -29.87 -6.83 -18.11
C SER A 392 -28.47 -6.69 -17.52
N LEU A 393 -27.74 -7.80 -17.58
CA LEU A 393 -26.30 -7.95 -17.33
C LEU A 393 -25.47 -7.23 -18.39
N SER A 394 -25.52 -5.91 -18.36
CA SER A 394 -24.69 -5.05 -19.20
C SER A 394 -24.54 -3.70 -18.52
N ALA A 395 -24.14 -3.70 -17.25
CA ALA A 395 -23.73 -2.49 -16.57
C ALA A 395 -22.37 -2.72 -15.91
N PRO A 396 -21.46 -1.72 -15.97
CA PRO A 396 -20.01 -1.92 -15.89
C PRO A 396 -19.57 -2.43 -14.52
N ALA A 397 -18.40 -3.07 -14.46
CA ALA A 397 -17.68 -3.18 -13.19
C ALA A 397 -17.52 -1.78 -12.57
N PRO A 398 -17.29 -1.62 -11.26
CA PRO A 398 -16.84 -0.33 -10.74
C PRO A 398 -15.55 0.11 -11.47
N ASP A 399 -15.34 1.41 -11.60
CA ASP A 399 -14.11 1.91 -12.21
C ASP A 399 -12.89 1.46 -11.44
N GLN A 400 -11.95 0.85 -12.15
CA GLN A 400 -10.69 0.37 -11.61
C GLN A 400 -9.58 1.20 -12.24
N TRP A 401 -9.44 2.43 -11.76
CA TRP A 401 -8.41 3.34 -12.27
C TRP A 401 -7.03 2.95 -11.74
N MET A 402 -6.07 2.78 -12.65
CA MET A 402 -4.67 2.49 -12.35
C MET A 402 -3.77 3.40 -13.18
N LEU A 403 -2.71 3.92 -12.58
CA LEU A 403 -1.65 4.60 -13.32
C LEU A 403 -0.74 3.56 -13.96
N ILE A 404 -0.68 3.56 -15.29
CA ILE A 404 0.16 2.65 -16.06
C ILE A 404 1.13 3.50 -16.88
N PRO A 405 2.43 3.19 -16.89
CA PRO A 405 3.39 3.87 -17.73
C PRO A 405 3.37 3.31 -19.16
N ASP A 406 3.64 4.18 -20.13
CA ASP A 406 4.12 3.74 -21.43
C ASP A 406 5.61 3.36 -21.37
N GLY A 407 6.15 2.87 -22.48
CA GLY A 407 7.53 2.40 -22.59
C GLY A 407 8.57 3.52 -22.70
N ASN A 408 8.12 4.78 -22.76
CA ASN A 408 8.94 5.97 -22.58
C ASN A 408 8.81 6.55 -21.16
N GLY A 409 8.18 5.80 -20.24
CA GLY A 409 8.01 6.16 -18.83
C GLY A 409 6.93 7.21 -18.56
N ARG A 410 6.08 7.59 -19.52
CA ARG A 410 4.98 8.54 -19.27
C ARG A 410 3.80 7.83 -18.64
N LEU A 411 3.26 8.42 -17.58
CA LEU A 411 2.13 7.88 -16.84
C LEU A 411 0.80 8.24 -17.50
N HIS A 412 -0.09 7.26 -17.57
CA HIS A 412 -1.44 7.41 -18.08
C HIS A 412 -2.41 6.79 -17.07
N LEU A 413 -3.48 7.53 -16.75
CA LEU A 413 -4.56 7.03 -15.91
C LEU A 413 -5.46 6.13 -16.76
N ALA A 414 -5.39 4.83 -16.54
CA ALA A 414 -6.13 3.82 -17.28
C ALA A 414 -7.27 3.26 -16.45
N ASN A 415 -8.47 3.18 -17.02
CA ASN A 415 -9.55 2.39 -16.43
C ASN A 415 -9.36 0.93 -16.84
N LEU A 416 -9.13 0.05 -15.86
CA LEU A 416 -9.03 -1.39 -16.06
C LEU A 416 -10.40 -2.05 -16.21
N ASN A 417 -11.48 -1.32 -15.95
CA ASN A 417 -12.83 -1.78 -16.21
C ASN A 417 -13.07 -1.90 -17.72
N PRO A 418 -13.29 -3.12 -18.27
CA PRO A 418 -13.53 -3.30 -19.70
C PRO A 418 -14.85 -2.68 -20.20
N TYR A 419 -15.68 -2.16 -19.29
CA TYR A 419 -17.06 -1.73 -19.54
C TYR A 419 -17.30 -0.25 -19.24
N ASN A 420 -16.33 0.45 -18.66
CA ASN A 420 -16.31 1.91 -18.60
C ASN A 420 -15.11 2.43 -19.39
N ILE A 421 -15.19 2.16 -20.68
CA ILE A 421 -14.28 2.68 -21.70
C ILE A 421 -14.63 4.15 -21.95
N ASP A 422 -13.62 4.98 -22.17
CA ASP A 422 -13.86 6.34 -22.60
C ASP A 422 -14.37 6.33 -24.05
N GLU A 423 -15.70 6.32 -24.22
CA GLU A 423 -16.35 6.34 -25.54
C GLU A 423 -16.12 7.66 -26.29
N THR A 424 -15.60 8.70 -25.62
CA THR A 424 -15.26 9.96 -26.27
C THR A 424 -13.93 9.89 -27.03
N VAL A 425 -13.12 8.85 -26.78
CA VAL A 425 -11.88 8.58 -27.50
C VAL A 425 -12.15 7.56 -28.61
N PRO A 426 -12.04 7.93 -29.90
CA PRO A 426 -12.24 7.00 -31.00
C PRO A 426 -11.21 5.87 -30.95
N GLU A 427 -11.67 4.63 -30.80
CA GLU A 427 -10.78 3.47 -30.87
C GLU A 427 -10.32 3.22 -32.31
N PRO A 428 -9.01 3.09 -32.56
CA PRO A 428 -8.51 2.71 -33.86
C PRO A 428 -9.01 1.31 -34.24
N HIS A 429 -9.54 1.16 -35.44
CA HIS A 429 -9.81 -0.16 -36.02
C HIS A 429 -8.48 -0.90 -36.18
N PHE A 430 -8.23 -1.90 -35.33
CA PHE A 430 -7.02 -2.70 -35.34
C PHE A 430 -7.25 -4.06 -36.00
N THR A 431 -6.58 -4.28 -37.12
CA THR A 431 -6.47 -5.56 -37.81
C THR A 431 -5.03 -6.06 -37.68
N ALA A 432 -4.80 -7.01 -36.77
CA ALA A 432 -3.44 -7.43 -36.41
C ALA A 432 -2.56 -7.80 -37.62
N ALA A 433 -3.11 -8.44 -38.65
CA ALA A 433 -2.37 -8.88 -39.84
C ALA A 433 -1.85 -7.73 -40.72
N THR A 434 -2.52 -6.57 -40.75
CA THR A 434 -2.13 -5.40 -41.57
C THR A 434 -1.49 -4.30 -40.76
N ASP A 435 -1.87 -4.18 -39.49
CA ASP A 435 -1.51 -3.05 -38.65
C ASP A 435 -0.32 -3.35 -37.73
N THR A 436 0.11 -4.62 -37.68
CA THR A 436 1.40 -4.99 -37.09
C THR A 436 2.50 -4.86 -38.13
N ILE A 437 3.44 -3.94 -37.93
CA ILE A 437 4.50 -3.61 -38.88
C ILE A 437 5.83 -4.19 -38.39
N PHE A 438 6.46 -5.00 -39.23
CA PHE A 438 7.79 -5.59 -38.98
C PHE A 438 8.88 -4.71 -39.60
N ARG A 439 9.64 -4.02 -38.74
CA ARG A 439 10.75 -3.13 -39.15
C ARG A 439 12.08 -3.82 -38.91
N LEU A 440 12.80 -4.11 -39.99
CA LEU A 440 14.11 -4.73 -39.96
C LEU A 440 15.23 -3.70 -39.78
N TYR A 441 16.07 -3.96 -38.80
CA TYR A 441 17.36 -3.31 -38.59
C TYR A 441 18.49 -4.33 -38.70
N THR A 442 19.56 -3.92 -39.35
CA THR A 442 20.86 -4.61 -39.41
C THR A 442 21.94 -3.56 -39.21
N ARG A 443 23.20 -3.96 -39.06
CA ARG A 443 24.32 -2.99 -39.01
C ARG A 443 24.40 -2.10 -40.27
N GLY A 444 23.92 -2.59 -41.41
CA GLY A 444 23.89 -1.84 -42.67
C GLY A 444 22.78 -0.78 -42.76
N ASN A 445 21.79 -0.80 -41.85
CA ASN A 445 20.67 0.14 -41.82
C ASN A 445 20.22 0.45 -40.38
N ARG A 446 21.17 0.77 -39.51
CA ARG A 446 20.94 0.95 -38.06
C ARG A 446 19.96 2.09 -37.74
N ASP A 447 20.03 3.18 -38.49
CA ASP A 447 19.28 4.42 -38.21
C ASP A 447 17.94 4.48 -38.96
N ALA A 448 17.76 3.66 -40.00
CA ALA A 448 16.58 3.67 -40.86
C ALA A 448 16.12 2.24 -41.16
N PRO A 449 14.95 1.81 -40.64
CA PRO A 449 14.48 0.44 -40.83
C PRO A 449 13.99 0.18 -42.26
N GLN A 450 14.08 -1.07 -42.68
CA GLN A 450 13.37 -1.57 -43.86
C GLN A 450 12.13 -2.33 -43.42
N VAL A 451 10.95 -1.95 -43.92
CA VAL A 451 9.71 -2.64 -43.59
C VAL A 451 9.59 -3.91 -44.42
N VAL A 452 9.51 -5.06 -43.74
CA VAL A 452 9.25 -6.35 -44.38
C VAL A 452 7.78 -6.69 -44.18
N LYS A 453 7.05 -6.83 -45.29
CA LYS A 453 5.61 -7.04 -45.26
C LYS A 453 5.29 -8.53 -45.24
N LEU A 454 4.40 -8.93 -44.33
CA LEU A 454 3.92 -10.31 -44.23
C LEU A 454 3.29 -10.74 -45.57
N GLY A 455 3.77 -11.85 -46.13
CA GLY A 455 3.28 -12.40 -47.40
C GLY A 455 3.91 -11.79 -48.66
N ASP A 456 4.81 -10.81 -48.53
CA ASP A 456 5.51 -10.18 -49.66
C ASP A 456 7.00 -10.58 -49.67
N ALA A 457 7.32 -11.67 -50.37
CA ALA A 457 8.70 -12.14 -50.54
C ALA A 457 9.61 -11.12 -51.25
N GLY A 458 9.04 -10.20 -52.03
CA GLY A 458 9.77 -9.10 -52.65
C GLY A 458 10.32 -8.13 -51.61
N SER A 459 9.49 -7.73 -50.63
CA SER A 459 9.93 -6.87 -49.53
C SER A 459 11.05 -7.48 -48.68
N LEU A 460 11.03 -8.80 -48.49
CA LEU A 460 12.08 -9.53 -47.76
C LEU A 460 13.38 -9.61 -48.56
N SER A 461 13.31 -10.00 -49.84
CA SER A 461 14.48 -10.13 -50.71
C SER A 461 15.15 -8.79 -51.06
N ALA A 462 14.39 -7.68 -51.04
CA ALA A 462 14.91 -6.33 -51.23
C ALA A 462 15.47 -5.70 -49.95
N SER A 463 15.32 -6.37 -48.80
CA SER A 463 15.83 -5.89 -47.51
C SER A 463 17.25 -6.39 -47.23
N ASN A 464 17.86 -5.89 -46.16
CA ASN A 464 19.16 -6.32 -45.67
C ASN A 464 19.12 -7.64 -44.89
N PHE A 465 17.99 -8.34 -44.87
CA PHE A 465 17.84 -9.60 -44.14
C PHE A 465 18.84 -10.64 -44.62
N ASN A 466 19.58 -11.24 -43.70
CA ASN A 466 20.54 -12.30 -44.00
C ASN A 466 20.21 -13.57 -43.20
N PRO A 467 19.77 -14.68 -43.84
CA PRO A 467 19.41 -15.90 -43.14
C PRO A 467 20.58 -16.58 -42.41
N ALA A 468 21.83 -16.20 -42.68
CA ALA A 468 22.99 -16.68 -41.92
C ALA A 468 23.14 -16.01 -40.55
N HIS A 469 22.46 -14.88 -40.31
CA HIS A 469 22.54 -14.13 -39.06
C HIS A 469 21.38 -14.52 -38.12
N PRO A 470 21.61 -14.61 -36.79
CA PRO A 470 20.54 -14.87 -35.84
C PRO A 470 19.47 -13.78 -35.89
N THR A 471 18.20 -14.17 -35.68
CA THR A 471 17.06 -13.26 -35.76
C THR A 471 16.54 -12.94 -34.36
N ARG A 472 16.28 -11.65 -34.08
CA ARG A 472 15.79 -11.14 -32.80
C ARG A 472 14.53 -10.32 -33.04
N PHE A 473 13.47 -10.58 -32.27
CA PHE A 473 12.26 -9.76 -32.28
C PHE A 473 12.14 -8.98 -30.98
N ILE A 474 11.64 -7.75 -31.07
CA ILE A 474 11.39 -6.86 -29.93
C ILE A 474 9.94 -6.43 -29.98
N ILE A 475 9.18 -6.68 -28.91
CA ILE A 475 7.76 -6.36 -28.83
C ILE A 475 7.52 -5.39 -27.68
N HIS A 476 7.06 -4.19 -28.01
CA HIS A 476 6.75 -3.14 -27.04
C HIS A 476 5.41 -3.40 -26.30
N GLY A 477 5.23 -2.74 -25.17
CA GLY A 477 4.02 -2.80 -24.33
C GLY A 477 2.93 -1.79 -24.70
N TRP A 478 2.08 -1.47 -23.71
CA TRP A 478 0.98 -0.52 -23.83
C TRP A 478 1.46 0.90 -24.13
N ASN A 479 0.65 1.63 -24.91
CA ASN A 479 0.86 3.02 -25.33
C ASN A 479 2.24 3.33 -25.95
N ASN A 480 2.81 2.35 -26.64
CA ASN A 480 4.09 2.43 -27.35
C ASN A 480 3.93 2.16 -28.85
N ASP A 481 5.03 2.35 -29.59
CA ASP A 481 5.16 2.00 -31.00
C ASP A 481 6.53 1.36 -31.32
N GLY A 482 6.75 1.09 -32.60
CA GLY A 482 8.00 0.56 -33.16
C GLY A 482 9.27 1.36 -32.88
N PHE A 483 9.16 2.62 -32.43
CA PHE A 483 10.27 3.54 -32.18
C PHE A 483 10.44 3.93 -30.69
N SER A 484 9.59 3.37 -29.81
CA SER A 484 9.71 3.52 -28.35
C SER A 484 11.10 3.12 -27.80
N GLU A 485 11.45 3.66 -26.63
CA GLU A 485 12.77 3.46 -26.01
C GLU A 485 13.14 1.97 -25.87
N VAL A 486 12.20 1.13 -25.42
CA VAL A 486 12.39 -0.33 -25.32
C VAL A 486 12.88 -0.95 -26.62
N ASN A 487 12.29 -0.56 -27.76
CA ASN A 487 12.64 -1.12 -29.06
C ASN A 487 14.00 -0.62 -29.53
N MET A 488 14.27 0.68 -29.36
CA MET A 488 15.53 1.28 -29.85
C MET A 488 16.73 0.84 -29.03
N ILE A 489 16.62 0.84 -27.70
CA ILE A 489 17.72 0.47 -26.79
C ILE A 489 18.14 -0.99 -27.02
N LEU A 490 17.19 -1.92 -27.08
CA LEU A 490 17.48 -3.33 -27.33
C LEU A 490 17.99 -3.58 -28.75
N LYS A 491 17.44 -2.89 -29.75
CA LYS A 491 17.92 -2.95 -31.13
C LYS A 491 19.40 -2.55 -31.19
N ASP A 492 19.75 -1.42 -30.58
CA ASP A 492 21.12 -0.93 -30.54
C ASP A 492 22.04 -1.91 -29.82
N ALA A 493 21.63 -2.47 -28.67
CA ALA A 493 22.41 -3.45 -27.92
C ALA A 493 22.77 -4.71 -28.74
N TRP A 494 21.82 -5.30 -29.46
CA TRP A 494 22.12 -6.44 -30.33
C TRP A 494 23.03 -6.06 -31.50
N LEU A 495 22.78 -4.94 -32.16
CA LEU A 495 23.60 -4.50 -33.30
C LEU A 495 25.03 -4.12 -32.88
N ASP A 496 25.23 -3.64 -31.65
CA ASP A 496 26.56 -3.44 -31.08
C ASP A 496 27.25 -4.79 -30.84
N ARG A 497 26.51 -5.78 -30.34
CA ARG A 497 27.04 -7.10 -29.98
C ARG A 497 27.49 -7.94 -31.18
N GLY A 498 26.84 -7.83 -32.34
CA GLY A 498 27.12 -8.69 -33.49
C GLY A 498 26.28 -8.40 -34.73
N ASP A 499 26.43 -9.26 -35.74
CA ASP A 499 25.60 -9.21 -36.95
C ASP A 499 24.29 -9.98 -36.70
N PHE A 500 23.19 -9.24 -36.55
CA PHE A 500 21.85 -9.78 -36.29
C PHE A 500 20.84 -9.24 -37.29
N ASN A 501 19.77 -10.00 -37.51
CA ASN A 501 18.51 -9.47 -38.05
C ASN A 501 17.63 -9.06 -36.87
N VAL A 502 17.48 -7.76 -36.61
CA VAL A 502 16.64 -7.27 -35.51
C VAL A 502 15.33 -6.72 -36.05
N PHE A 503 14.22 -7.32 -35.66
CA PHE A 503 12.89 -6.85 -35.98
C PHE A 503 12.25 -6.18 -34.77
N THR A 504 11.90 -4.90 -34.89
CA THR A 504 10.96 -4.28 -33.95
C THR A 504 9.54 -4.54 -34.45
N VAL A 505 8.71 -5.13 -33.60
CA VAL A 505 7.30 -5.41 -33.87
C VAL A 505 6.48 -4.21 -33.41
N ASP A 506 6.00 -3.43 -34.37
CA ASP A 506 5.18 -2.27 -34.11
C ASP A 506 3.71 -2.62 -34.25
N TRP A 507 3.02 -2.70 -33.13
CA TRP A 507 1.58 -2.84 -33.08
C TRP A 507 0.93 -1.58 -32.50
N GLY A 508 1.57 -0.41 -32.67
CA GLY A 508 1.16 0.87 -32.08
C GLY A 508 -0.29 1.23 -32.33
N VAL A 509 -0.85 0.91 -33.51
CA VAL A 509 -2.28 1.08 -33.82
C VAL A 509 -3.16 0.35 -32.80
N GLY A 510 -2.75 -0.82 -32.33
CA GLY A 510 -3.45 -1.60 -31.31
C GLY A 510 -3.05 -1.27 -29.87
N ALA A 511 -1.86 -0.70 -29.65
CA ALA A 511 -1.30 -0.45 -28.33
C ALA A 511 -1.54 0.97 -27.78
N GLN A 512 -1.60 1.97 -28.67
CA GLN A 512 -1.77 3.39 -28.34
C GLN A 512 -3.25 3.73 -28.13
N THR A 513 -3.78 3.28 -27.00
CA THR A 513 -5.13 3.62 -26.53
C THR A 513 -5.10 3.90 -25.04
N VAL A 514 -5.88 4.88 -24.58
CA VAL A 514 -6.12 5.13 -23.15
C VAL A 514 -6.95 4.01 -22.50
N ASN A 515 -7.72 3.27 -23.31
CA ASN A 515 -8.52 2.12 -22.88
C ASN A 515 -7.64 0.86 -22.81
N TYR A 516 -6.85 0.74 -21.74
CA TYR A 516 -5.96 -0.41 -21.49
C TYR A 516 -6.59 -1.80 -21.74
N PRO A 517 -7.86 -2.09 -21.36
CA PRO A 517 -8.50 -3.38 -21.64
C PRO A 517 -8.50 -3.76 -23.13
N PHE A 518 -8.60 -2.80 -24.05
CA PHE A 518 -8.56 -3.07 -25.48
C PHE A 518 -7.16 -3.45 -25.96
N ALA A 519 -6.11 -2.76 -25.49
CA ALA A 519 -4.75 -3.16 -25.78
C ALA A 519 -4.45 -4.57 -25.22
N ARG A 520 -4.87 -4.86 -23.99
CA ARG A 520 -4.73 -6.19 -23.36
C ARG A 520 -5.46 -7.28 -24.17
N ALA A 521 -6.66 -7.02 -24.67
CA ALA A 521 -7.40 -7.98 -25.49
C ALA A 521 -6.74 -8.29 -26.85
N ARG A 522 -5.90 -7.39 -27.38
CA ARG A 522 -5.22 -7.53 -28.68
C ARG A 522 -3.93 -8.38 -28.61
N VAL A 523 -3.39 -8.61 -27.41
CA VAL A 523 -2.10 -9.32 -27.16
C VAL A 523 -2.00 -10.66 -27.88
N GLY A 524 -3.01 -11.53 -27.75
CA GLY A 524 -3.00 -12.86 -28.39
C GLY A 524 -3.00 -12.78 -29.92
N ALA A 525 -3.71 -11.81 -30.50
CA ALA A 525 -3.74 -11.59 -31.95
C ALA A 525 -2.38 -11.09 -32.48
N VAL A 526 -1.70 -10.20 -31.75
CA VAL A 526 -0.35 -9.74 -32.08
C VAL A 526 0.62 -10.91 -32.06
N GLY A 527 0.60 -11.74 -31.01
CA GLY A 527 1.45 -12.94 -30.93
C GLY A 527 1.25 -13.91 -32.10
N ASN A 528 0.00 -14.15 -32.52
CA ASN A 528 -0.31 -14.98 -33.67
C ASN A 528 0.29 -14.43 -34.99
N VAL A 529 0.23 -13.11 -35.20
CA VAL A 529 0.78 -12.47 -36.40
C VAL A 529 2.31 -12.52 -36.40
N VAL A 530 2.95 -12.31 -35.26
CA VAL A 530 4.41 -12.49 -35.12
C VAL A 530 4.82 -13.93 -35.44
N SER A 531 4.09 -14.93 -34.92
CA SER A 531 4.31 -16.34 -35.28
C SER A 531 4.16 -16.60 -36.78
N THR A 532 3.12 -16.03 -37.39
CA THR A 532 2.87 -16.16 -38.83
C THR A 532 4.01 -15.52 -39.65
N PHE A 533 4.55 -14.41 -39.19
CA PHE A 533 5.71 -13.76 -39.82
C PHE A 533 6.99 -14.57 -39.67
N ILE A 534 7.23 -15.22 -38.52
CA ILE A 534 8.34 -16.16 -38.34
C ILE A 534 8.23 -17.32 -39.33
N ASN A 535 7.03 -17.89 -39.53
CA ASN A 535 6.79 -18.92 -40.54
C ASN A 535 7.09 -18.41 -41.97
N PHE A 536 6.71 -17.17 -42.28
CA PHE A 536 7.01 -16.54 -43.56
C PHE A 536 8.52 -16.38 -43.79
N LEU A 537 9.29 -15.97 -42.77
CA LEU A 537 10.76 -15.91 -42.88
C LEU A 537 11.35 -17.30 -43.09
N GLN A 538 10.89 -18.30 -42.32
CA GLN A 538 11.35 -19.69 -42.45
C GLN A 538 11.08 -20.25 -43.85
N SER A 539 9.89 -20.05 -44.39
CA SER A 539 9.51 -20.62 -45.70
C SER A 539 10.27 -20.00 -46.87
N ASN A 540 10.64 -18.72 -46.76
CA ASN A 540 11.29 -17.99 -47.85
C ASN A 540 12.82 -18.01 -47.79
N THR A 541 13.40 -18.23 -46.61
CA THR A 541 14.86 -18.07 -46.41
C THR A 541 15.54 -19.28 -45.77
N GLY A 542 14.76 -20.20 -45.19
CA GLY A 542 15.27 -21.42 -44.56
C GLY A 542 15.85 -21.21 -43.15
N ILE A 543 15.63 -20.06 -42.50
CA ILE A 543 16.03 -19.89 -41.10
C ILE A 543 15.42 -20.96 -40.20
N THR A 544 16.11 -21.35 -39.14
CA THR A 544 15.60 -22.32 -38.16
C THR A 544 14.92 -21.61 -37.00
N PHE A 545 13.87 -22.20 -36.43
CA PHE A 545 13.21 -21.64 -35.23
C PHE A 545 14.17 -21.50 -34.04
N ALA A 546 15.16 -22.39 -33.94
CA ALA A 546 16.24 -22.34 -32.94
C ALA A 546 17.24 -21.17 -33.14
N SER A 547 17.16 -20.42 -34.25
CA SER A 547 17.94 -19.19 -34.48
C SER A 547 17.18 -17.91 -34.10
N VAL A 548 15.92 -18.04 -33.68
CA VAL A 548 14.99 -16.94 -33.39
C VAL A 548 14.81 -16.80 -31.89
N SER A 549 15.02 -15.57 -31.38
CA SER A 549 14.67 -15.19 -30.00
C SER A 549 13.77 -13.96 -30.00
N ILE A 550 12.91 -13.83 -28.99
CA ILE A 550 11.99 -12.70 -28.84
C ILE A 550 12.19 -12.06 -27.47
N ALA A 551 12.28 -10.74 -27.40
CA ALA A 551 12.19 -9.98 -26.15
C ALA A 551 10.89 -9.17 -26.16
N GLY A 552 10.10 -9.28 -25.10
CA GLY A 552 8.86 -8.54 -24.94
C GLY A 552 8.82 -7.82 -23.60
N HIS A 553 8.33 -6.59 -23.57
CA HIS A 553 8.16 -5.79 -22.35
C HIS A 553 6.68 -5.57 -22.03
N SER A 554 6.27 -5.65 -20.76
CA SER A 554 4.89 -5.36 -20.34
C SER A 554 3.89 -6.25 -21.10
N LEU A 555 2.84 -5.67 -21.74
CA LEU A 555 1.94 -6.42 -22.65
C LEU A 555 2.69 -7.16 -23.77
N GLY A 556 3.81 -6.61 -24.23
CA GLY A 556 4.67 -7.22 -25.25
C GLY A 556 5.33 -8.53 -24.79
N ALA A 557 5.57 -8.70 -23.48
CA ALA A 557 6.08 -9.96 -22.93
C ALA A 557 5.08 -11.10 -23.12
N HIS A 558 3.79 -10.82 -22.91
CA HIS A 558 2.72 -11.77 -23.17
C HIS A 558 2.52 -12.01 -24.67
N ALA A 559 2.64 -10.98 -25.51
CA ALA A 559 2.60 -11.16 -26.96
C ALA A 559 3.76 -12.04 -27.47
N ALA A 560 4.94 -11.92 -26.87
CA ALA A 560 6.09 -12.79 -27.14
C ALA A 560 5.79 -14.24 -26.73
N GLY A 561 5.20 -14.45 -25.55
CA GLY A 561 4.72 -15.76 -25.10
C GLY A 561 3.72 -16.39 -26.07
N ASN A 562 2.71 -15.63 -26.51
CA ASN A 562 1.74 -16.09 -27.51
C ASN A 562 2.40 -16.45 -28.84
N ALA A 563 3.36 -15.66 -29.32
CA ALA A 563 4.12 -16.01 -30.54
C ALA A 563 4.85 -17.34 -30.40
N GLY A 564 5.45 -17.58 -29.23
CA GLY A 564 6.08 -18.84 -28.85
C GLY A 564 5.11 -20.03 -28.77
N PHE A 565 3.95 -19.82 -28.13
CA PHE A 565 2.85 -20.79 -28.06
C PHE A 565 2.39 -21.23 -29.45
N PHE A 566 2.13 -20.29 -30.37
CA PHE A 566 1.77 -20.61 -31.76
C PHE A 566 2.91 -21.24 -32.57
N GLN A 567 4.15 -21.16 -32.08
CA GLN A 567 5.31 -21.86 -32.60
C GLN A 567 5.57 -23.19 -31.89
N PHE A 568 4.65 -23.65 -31.04
CA PHE A 568 4.76 -24.88 -30.26
C PHE A 568 6.03 -24.94 -29.40
N GLY A 569 6.46 -23.80 -28.84
CA GLY A 569 7.64 -23.72 -27.98
C GLY A 569 8.98 -23.91 -28.71
N ARG A 570 9.00 -23.84 -30.05
CA ARG A 570 10.19 -24.16 -30.87
C ARG A 570 11.21 -23.03 -30.98
N LEU A 571 10.87 -21.84 -30.51
CA LEU A 571 11.77 -20.68 -30.52
C LEU A 571 12.91 -20.88 -29.54
N ASN A 572 14.08 -20.30 -29.81
CA ASN A 572 15.26 -20.49 -28.99
C ASN A 572 15.07 -19.94 -27.57
N THR A 573 14.84 -18.63 -27.46
CA THR A 573 14.70 -17.94 -26.18
C THR A 573 13.60 -16.89 -26.25
N ILE A 574 12.77 -16.78 -25.21
CA ILE A 574 11.93 -15.62 -24.95
C ILE A 574 12.42 -14.91 -23.69
N PHE A 575 12.69 -13.61 -23.80
CA PHE A 575 12.96 -12.72 -22.67
C PHE A 575 11.69 -11.94 -22.32
N GLY A 576 11.07 -12.27 -21.20
CA GLY A 576 9.92 -11.55 -20.63
C GLY A 576 10.37 -10.45 -19.68
N MET A 577 10.38 -9.21 -20.15
CA MET A 577 10.78 -8.05 -19.36
C MET A 577 9.56 -7.45 -18.67
N ASP A 578 9.55 -7.54 -17.34
CA ASP A 578 8.49 -7.12 -16.44
C ASP A 578 7.08 -7.37 -17.01
N PRO A 579 6.69 -8.64 -17.23
CA PRO A 579 5.44 -8.98 -17.92
C PRO A 579 4.23 -8.36 -17.20
N ALA A 580 3.26 -7.81 -17.92
CA ALA A 580 2.20 -7.01 -17.30
C ALA A 580 1.31 -7.81 -16.32
N LEU A 581 1.13 -7.34 -15.10
CA LEU A 581 0.16 -7.88 -14.13
C LEU A 581 -1.29 -7.44 -14.39
N PRO A 582 -1.59 -6.16 -14.73
CA PRO A 582 -2.97 -5.70 -14.84
C PRO A 582 -3.75 -6.48 -15.90
N LEU A 583 -4.89 -7.06 -15.48
CA LEU A 583 -5.77 -7.93 -16.27
C LEU A 583 -5.12 -9.26 -16.72
N PHE A 584 -4.04 -9.70 -16.06
CA PHE A 584 -3.47 -11.04 -16.20
C PHE A 584 -3.50 -11.75 -14.84
N SER A 585 -3.68 -13.07 -14.88
CA SER A 585 -3.64 -13.99 -13.74
C SER A 585 -2.84 -15.24 -14.12
N LEU A 586 -2.50 -16.10 -13.16
CA LEU A 586 -1.82 -17.37 -13.44
C LEU A 586 -2.62 -18.28 -14.39
N ASP A 587 -3.93 -18.12 -14.47
CA ASP A 587 -4.82 -18.93 -15.31
C ASP A 587 -5.11 -18.27 -16.67
N SER A 588 -4.55 -17.08 -16.93
CA SER A 588 -4.67 -16.43 -18.23
C SER A 588 -3.98 -17.26 -19.31
N ASN A 589 -4.76 -17.81 -20.24
CA ASN A 589 -4.25 -18.66 -21.33
C ASN A 589 -3.36 -17.91 -22.33
N ASP A 590 -3.40 -16.58 -22.32
CA ASP A 590 -2.67 -15.68 -23.20
C ASP A 590 -1.53 -14.95 -22.50
N ARG A 591 -1.07 -15.45 -21.34
CA ARG A 591 0.12 -14.95 -20.65
C ARG A 591 1.39 -15.66 -21.12
N LEU A 592 2.53 -15.10 -20.69
CA LEU A 592 3.83 -15.74 -20.87
C LEU A 592 3.97 -16.93 -19.92
N THR A 593 4.44 -18.06 -20.44
CA THR A 593 4.70 -19.29 -19.69
C THR A 593 6.04 -19.90 -20.07
N LEU A 594 6.59 -20.74 -19.20
CA LEU A 594 7.82 -21.51 -19.45
C LEU A 594 7.75 -22.42 -20.70
N ASN A 595 6.55 -22.74 -21.21
CA ASN A 595 6.39 -23.61 -22.38
C ASN A 595 6.45 -22.86 -23.72
N ASP A 596 6.55 -21.53 -23.70
CA ASP A 596 6.43 -20.72 -24.91
C ASP A 596 7.71 -20.72 -25.77
N ALA A 597 8.84 -21.17 -25.23
CA ALA A 597 10.08 -21.36 -25.99
C ALA A 597 10.92 -22.51 -25.39
N GLN A 598 12.02 -22.86 -26.06
CA GLN A 598 12.99 -23.79 -25.51
C GLN A 598 13.65 -23.25 -24.22
N TYR A 599 13.68 -21.93 -24.08
CA TYR A 599 14.08 -21.23 -22.87
C TYR A 599 13.27 -19.94 -22.71
N VAL A 600 12.65 -19.76 -21.55
CA VAL A 600 11.97 -18.54 -21.16
C VAL A 600 12.66 -17.97 -19.94
N GLU A 601 13.14 -16.75 -20.07
CA GLU A 601 13.76 -15.98 -19.00
C GLU A 601 12.89 -14.77 -18.71
N SER A 602 12.54 -14.56 -17.44
CA SER A 602 11.76 -13.40 -17.01
C SER A 602 12.59 -12.49 -16.12
N ILE A 603 12.51 -11.18 -16.35
CA ILE A 603 13.22 -10.14 -15.60
C ILE A 603 12.16 -9.25 -14.95
N HIS A 604 12.01 -9.35 -13.63
CA HIS A 604 10.98 -8.65 -12.87
C HIS A 604 11.61 -7.46 -12.17
N THR A 605 11.17 -6.25 -12.51
CA THR A 605 11.71 -5.01 -11.94
C THR A 605 10.67 -4.16 -11.24
N ASN A 606 9.37 -4.37 -11.50
CA ASN A 606 8.24 -3.78 -10.77
C ASN A 606 7.15 -4.81 -10.43
N ALA A 607 7.58 -5.95 -9.89
CA ALA A 607 6.76 -7.10 -9.56
C ALA A 607 5.70 -6.80 -8.49
N GLY A 608 4.44 -7.13 -8.77
CA GLY A 608 3.30 -6.96 -7.86
C GLY A 608 2.61 -5.60 -7.94
N LEU A 609 3.05 -4.72 -8.83
CA LEU A 609 2.38 -3.44 -9.13
C LEU A 609 2.00 -3.36 -10.61
N LEU A 610 2.99 -3.18 -11.49
CA LEU A 610 2.80 -3.19 -12.95
C LEU A 610 3.28 -4.51 -13.58
N GLY A 611 4.34 -5.08 -13.04
CA GLY A 611 4.90 -6.37 -13.44
C GLY A 611 4.29 -7.54 -12.67
N PHE A 612 4.21 -8.70 -13.31
CA PHE A 612 3.76 -9.95 -12.70
C PHE A 612 4.69 -10.32 -11.54
N ASP A 613 4.15 -10.75 -10.41
CA ASP A 613 4.91 -11.00 -9.18
C ASP A 613 5.45 -12.42 -9.06
N LEU A 614 4.85 -13.38 -9.76
CA LEU A 614 5.26 -14.78 -9.72
C LEU A 614 6.26 -15.16 -10.84
N PRO A 615 7.09 -16.20 -10.64
CA PRO A 615 8.01 -16.70 -11.66
C PRO A 615 7.28 -17.17 -12.92
N LEU A 616 7.67 -16.66 -14.10
CA LEU A 616 6.98 -16.95 -15.37
C LEU A 616 7.79 -17.77 -16.39
N GLY A 617 9.08 -18.01 -16.15
CA GLY A 617 9.97 -18.75 -17.05
C GLY A 617 10.75 -19.88 -16.37
N GLN A 618 11.58 -20.59 -17.13
CA GLN A 618 12.58 -21.53 -16.60
C GLN A 618 13.50 -20.82 -15.60
N ALA A 619 13.88 -19.58 -15.90
CA ALA A 619 14.58 -18.70 -14.97
C ALA A 619 13.82 -17.38 -14.79
N SER A 620 13.71 -16.95 -13.54
CA SER A 620 13.08 -15.67 -13.18
C SER A 620 14.02 -14.86 -12.31
N PHE A 621 14.41 -13.69 -12.80
CA PHE A 621 15.38 -12.80 -12.17
C PHE A 621 14.66 -11.59 -11.58
N TYR A 622 15.03 -11.22 -10.36
CA TYR A 622 14.46 -10.11 -9.61
C TYR A 622 15.57 -9.12 -9.19
N PRO A 623 16.07 -8.28 -10.11
CA PRO A 623 17.03 -7.24 -9.78
C PRO A 623 16.55 -6.37 -8.62
N ASN A 624 17.41 -6.20 -7.62
CA ASN A 624 17.17 -5.37 -6.44
C ASN A 624 15.86 -5.74 -5.70
N GLY A 625 15.53 -7.03 -5.66
CA GLY A 625 14.27 -7.53 -5.06
C GLY A 625 13.06 -7.46 -6.00
N GLY A 626 13.27 -6.95 -7.21
CA GLY A 626 12.32 -6.98 -8.32
C GLY A 626 11.14 -6.01 -8.21
N ARG A 627 11.21 -4.99 -7.34
CA ARG A 627 10.13 -4.01 -7.16
C ARG A 627 10.52 -2.57 -7.42
N THR A 628 11.58 -2.12 -6.75
CA THR A 628 12.12 -0.77 -6.84
C THR A 628 13.54 -0.83 -7.34
N GLN A 629 13.90 0.03 -8.28
CA GLN A 629 15.20 -0.04 -8.93
C GLN A 629 16.10 1.16 -8.58
N PRO A 630 17.40 0.94 -8.35
CA PRO A 630 18.37 2.02 -8.15
C PRO A 630 18.33 3.05 -9.29
N GLY A 631 18.45 4.33 -8.96
CA GLY A 631 18.39 5.43 -9.91
C GLY A 631 16.96 5.89 -10.29
N CYS A 632 15.91 5.27 -9.74
CA CYS A 632 14.52 5.67 -9.98
C CYS A 632 13.97 6.74 -9.03
N GLY A 633 14.70 7.10 -7.95
CA GLY A 633 14.20 8.06 -6.96
C GLY A 633 12.86 7.62 -6.35
N VAL A 634 11.95 8.59 -6.19
CA VAL A 634 10.59 8.40 -5.67
C VAL A 634 9.69 7.84 -6.77
N ASP A 635 9.65 6.51 -6.92
CA ASP A 635 8.92 5.82 -7.99
C ASP A 635 7.58 5.24 -7.51
N ILE A 636 6.68 6.10 -7.06
CA ILE A 636 5.39 5.71 -6.44
C ILE A 636 4.48 4.96 -7.43
N THR A 637 4.62 5.23 -8.72
CA THR A 637 3.86 4.58 -9.79
C THR A 637 4.54 3.31 -10.31
N GLY A 638 5.78 3.02 -9.89
CA GLY A 638 6.57 1.91 -10.41
C GLY A 638 7.03 2.08 -11.85
N ALA A 639 6.92 3.28 -12.43
CA ALA A 639 7.12 3.51 -13.85
C ALA A 639 8.58 3.40 -14.26
N CYS A 640 9.46 4.00 -13.46
CA CYS A 640 10.88 3.87 -13.70
C CYS A 640 11.33 2.43 -13.50
N ALA A 641 10.91 1.80 -12.40
CA ALA A 641 11.20 0.42 -12.09
C ALA A 641 10.67 -0.52 -13.19
N HIS A 642 9.49 -0.28 -13.75
CA HIS A 642 8.93 -1.05 -14.85
C HIS A 642 9.77 -0.95 -16.13
N GLY A 643 10.29 0.25 -16.45
CA GLY A 643 11.17 0.46 -17.60
C GLY A 643 12.57 -0.14 -17.48
N ARG A 644 13.08 -0.30 -16.25
CA ARG A 644 14.44 -0.82 -16.00
C ARG A 644 14.67 -2.24 -16.53
N ALA A 645 13.63 -3.06 -16.68
CA ALA A 645 13.79 -4.43 -17.17
C ALA A 645 14.43 -4.48 -18.58
N TYR A 646 14.04 -3.59 -19.49
CA TYR A 646 14.63 -3.57 -20.83
C TYR A 646 16.01 -2.93 -20.87
N GLU A 647 16.29 -1.97 -19.99
CA GLU A 647 17.64 -1.40 -19.84
C GLU A 647 18.63 -2.45 -19.34
N PHE A 648 18.24 -3.24 -18.34
CA PHE A 648 19.05 -4.33 -17.85
C PHE A 648 19.26 -5.41 -18.91
N LEU A 649 18.22 -5.81 -19.64
CA LEU A 649 18.44 -6.76 -20.73
C LEU A 649 19.42 -6.22 -21.78
N ALA A 650 19.29 -4.95 -22.19
CA ALA A 650 20.20 -4.32 -23.13
C ALA A 650 21.65 -4.27 -22.63
N GLU A 651 21.85 -3.86 -21.37
CA GLU A 651 23.18 -3.86 -20.76
C GLU A 651 23.76 -5.27 -20.71
N SER A 652 22.96 -6.27 -20.33
CA SER A 652 23.39 -7.68 -20.23
C SER A 652 23.90 -8.23 -21.56
N ILE A 653 23.27 -7.84 -22.69
CA ILE A 653 23.66 -8.26 -24.04
C ILE A 653 25.07 -7.75 -24.39
N VAL A 654 25.40 -6.52 -23.96
CA VAL A 654 26.68 -5.88 -24.26
C VAL A 654 27.78 -6.28 -23.27
N SER A 655 27.45 -6.36 -21.98
CA SER A 655 28.42 -6.60 -20.90
C SER A 655 28.70 -8.08 -20.62
N GLY A 656 27.86 -9.00 -21.11
CA GLY A 656 27.94 -10.43 -20.80
C GLY A 656 27.12 -10.85 -19.58
N GLY A 657 26.26 -9.96 -19.07
CA GLY A 657 25.25 -10.25 -18.06
C GLY A 657 25.62 -9.87 -16.64
N PHE A 658 24.60 -9.84 -15.77
CA PHE A 658 24.76 -9.49 -14.37
C PHE A 658 24.93 -10.74 -13.52
N THR A 659 25.93 -10.75 -12.63
CA THR A 659 26.10 -11.88 -11.71
C THR A 659 24.93 -11.91 -10.72
N SER A 660 24.17 -13.01 -10.73
CA SER A 660 23.03 -13.22 -9.82
C SER A 660 23.30 -14.30 -8.78
N VAL A 661 22.46 -14.32 -7.75
CA VAL A 661 22.41 -15.34 -6.71
C VAL A 661 21.11 -16.11 -6.88
N ARG A 662 21.19 -17.44 -6.89
CA ARG A 662 20.01 -18.31 -6.93
C ARG A 662 19.35 -18.36 -5.55
N CYS A 663 18.02 -18.30 -5.53
CA CYS A 663 17.20 -18.42 -4.34
C CYS A 663 16.18 -19.56 -4.51
N GLY A 664 15.67 -20.10 -3.40
CA GLY A 664 14.68 -21.17 -3.41
C GLY A 664 13.30 -20.71 -3.89
N SER A 665 12.95 -19.45 -3.63
CA SER A 665 11.69 -18.84 -4.03
C SER A 665 11.81 -17.32 -4.18
N TYR A 666 10.77 -16.68 -4.70
CA TYR A 666 10.67 -15.22 -4.69
C TYR A 666 10.51 -14.67 -3.25
N ASP A 667 9.84 -15.42 -2.36
CA ASP A 667 9.70 -15.05 -0.95
C ASP A 667 11.05 -14.96 -0.22
N GLU A 668 12.01 -15.85 -0.56
CA GLU A 668 13.39 -15.76 -0.04
C GLU A 668 14.11 -14.49 -0.48
N ILE A 669 13.83 -14.00 -1.69
CA ILE A 669 14.38 -12.74 -2.20
C ILE A 669 13.82 -11.57 -1.40
N LEU A 670 12.51 -11.57 -1.12
CA LEU A 670 11.85 -10.50 -0.36
C LEU A 670 12.27 -10.46 1.11
N THR A 671 12.57 -11.63 1.70
CA THR A 671 12.98 -11.76 3.10
C THR A 671 14.49 -11.60 3.30
N GLY A 672 15.29 -11.50 2.22
CA GLY A 672 16.75 -11.41 2.29
C GLY A 672 17.43 -12.72 2.70
N ASN A 673 16.68 -13.82 2.77
CA ASN A 673 17.11 -15.13 3.26
C ASN A 673 17.51 -16.09 2.13
N CYS A 674 17.95 -15.58 0.98
CA CYS A 674 18.45 -16.42 -0.11
C CYS A 674 19.61 -17.30 0.37
N SER A 675 19.30 -18.54 0.72
CA SER A 675 20.29 -19.53 1.08
C SER A 675 21.04 -19.92 -0.20
N VAL A 676 22.36 -19.77 -0.19
CA VAL A 676 23.19 -20.00 -1.40
C VAL A 676 23.18 -21.50 -1.73
N GLN A 677 22.15 -21.94 -2.46
CA GLN A 677 22.02 -23.30 -2.96
C GLN A 677 21.93 -23.27 -4.49
N GLY A 678 23.09 -23.16 -5.13
CA GLY A 678 23.23 -23.30 -6.57
C GLY A 678 24.35 -22.44 -7.17
N ALA A 679 24.69 -22.72 -8.42
CA ALA A 679 25.62 -21.90 -9.18
C ALA A 679 24.97 -20.57 -9.57
N SER A 680 25.64 -19.46 -9.29
CA SER A 680 25.32 -18.14 -9.84
C SER A 680 25.28 -18.16 -11.37
N ARG A 681 24.30 -17.47 -11.96
CA ARG A 681 24.12 -17.38 -13.41
C ARG A 681 23.97 -15.93 -13.85
N PRO A 682 24.46 -15.55 -15.03
CA PRO A 682 24.24 -14.20 -15.53
C PRO A 682 22.75 -13.99 -15.83
N MET A 683 22.19 -12.85 -15.44
CA MET A 683 20.88 -12.42 -15.96
C MET A 683 21.06 -11.90 -17.39
N GLY A 684 20.20 -12.32 -18.31
CA GLY A 684 20.18 -11.92 -19.71
C GLY A 684 21.37 -12.45 -20.51
N GLY A 685 21.85 -11.63 -21.45
CA GLY A 685 23.04 -11.90 -22.24
C GLY A 685 22.80 -12.41 -23.67
N GLU A 686 23.89 -12.38 -24.44
CA GLU A 686 23.96 -12.91 -25.80
C GLU A 686 25.33 -13.60 -26.01
N PRO A 687 25.40 -14.94 -26.14
CA PRO A 687 24.28 -15.89 -26.23
C PRO A 687 23.46 -15.98 -24.93
N SER A 688 22.19 -16.38 -25.06
CA SER A 688 21.29 -16.55 -23.92
C SER A 688 21.70 -17.72 -23.01
N ASN A 689 21.05 -17.84 -21.85
CA ASN A 689 21.25 -18.94 -20.91
C ASN A 689 20.69 -20.30 -21.39
N PHE A 690 20.12 -20.38 -22.59
CA PHE A 690 19.63 -21.64 -23.14
C PHE A 690 20.75 -22.70 -23.23
N GLY A 691 20.47 -23.94 -22.80
CA GLY A 691 21.42 -25.04 -22.81
C GLY A 691 22.48 -25.01 -21.69
N THR A 692 22.47 -23.99 -20.82
CA THR A 692 23.40 -23.88 -19.69
C THR A 692 22.94 -24.60 -18.41
N GLY A 693 21.68 -25.06 -18.38
CA GLY A 693 21.02 -25.63 -17.20
C GLY A 693 20.58 -24.59 -16.17
N THR A 694 20.35 -23.34 -16.58
CA THR A 694 19.94 -22.24 -15.70
C THR A 694 18.44 -22.30 -15.44
N GLU A 695 18.04 -22.75 -14.26
CA GLU A 695 16.64 -22.85 -13.84
C GLU A 695 16.43 -22.40 -12.38
N GLY A 696 15.30 -21.73 -12.13
CA GLY A 696 14.87 -21.28 -10.80
C GLY A 696 14.73 -19.76 -10.66
N VAL A 697 14.75 -19.30 -9.42
CA VAL A 697 14.53 -17.91 -9.04
C VAL A 697 15.87 -17.28 -8.65
N PHE A 698 16.14 -16.06 -9.10
CA PHE A 698 17.42 -15.40 -8.93
C PHE A 698 17.26 -13.94 -8.49
N THR A 699 18.18 -13.44 -7.68
CA THR A 699 18.29 -12.02 -7.31
C THR A 699 19.67 -11.48 -7.62
N LEU A 700 19.78 -10.16 -7.79
CA LEU A 700 21.05 -9.47 -8.04
C LEU A 700 20.94 -8.03 -7.56
N SER A 701 22.08 -7.39 -7.29
CA SER A 701 22.14 -5.96 -6.98
C SER A 701 22.76 -5.20 -8.17
N THR A 702 22.11 -4.11 -8.59
CA THR A 702 22.64 -3.22 -9.63
C THR A 702 23.16 -1.94 -8.99
N LEU A 703 24.24 -1.37 -9.52
CA LEU A 703 24.80 -0.11 -9.00
C LEU A 703 24.04 1.09 -9.57
N VAL A 704 24.02 2.20 -8.82
CA VAL A 704 23.68 3.52 -9.39
C VAL A 704 24.88 4.00 -10.21
N THR A 705 25.05 3.50 -11.42
CA THR A 705 25.94 4.15 -12.38
C THR A 705 25.13 5.23 -13.07
N ASN A 706 25.65 6.47 -13.09
CA ASN A 706 25.09 7.56 -13.87
C ASN A 706 25.06 7.16 -15.35
N MET A 707 23.99 6.48 -15.78
CA MET A 707 23.76 6.12 -17.18
C MET A 707 23.20 7.32 -17.95
N LYS A 708 24.00 8.39 -18.03
CA LYS A 708 24.21 9.18 -19.24
C LYS A 708 25.65 9.68 -19.18
N VAL A 709 26.41 9.42 -20.26
CA VAL A 709 27.77 9.92 -20.54
C VAL A 709 28.93 9.12 -19.93
N ALA A 710 29.18 7.93 -20.46
CA ALA A 710 30.53 7.32 -20.42
C ALA A 710 30.81 6.50 -21.68
N SER A 711 30.71 7.12 -22.87
CA SER A 711 31.35 6.62 -24.11
C SER A 711 31.41 7.66 -25.24
N VAL A 712 31.63 8.95 -24.97
CA VAL A 712 32.14 9.90 -26.00
C VAL A 712 32.95 11.02 -25.33
N ILE A 713 34.11 10.71 -24.76
CA ILE A 713 35.16 11.72 -24.55
C ILE A 713 36.42 11.16 -25.20
N LEU A 714 36.50 11.29 -26.53
CA LEU A 714 37.74 11.39 -27.31
C LEU A 714 37.41 11.40 -28.80
N SER A 715 36.74 12.45 -29.28
CA SER A 715 37.09 13.13 -30.54
C SER A 715 36.05 14.20 -30.90
N VAL A 716 36.59 15.36 -31.31
CA VAL A 716 35.93 16.50 -31.97
C VAL A 716 35.31 17.56 -31.04
N LEU A 717 36.22 18.39 -30.50
CA LEU A 717 36.00 19.83 -30.33
C LEU A 717 35.62 20.47 -31.68
N GLY A 718 34.51 21.21 -31.74
CA GLY A 718 34.14 21.99 -32.93
C GLY A 718 32.80 22.72 -32.85
N LEU A 719 32.73 23.78 -32.03
CA LEU A 719 31.99 25.05 -32.19
C LEU A 719 30.62 25.12 -32.94
N VAL A 720 29.65 25.79 -32.25
CA VAL A 720 28.47 26.56 -32.75
C VAL A 720 27.22 25.69 -33.07
N ALA A 721 26.00 25.93 -32.60
CA ALA A 721 25.32 27.13 -32.09
C ALA A 721 24.25 26.77 -31.04
N LEU A 722 24.01 27.76 -30.17
CA LEU A 722 22.85 27.97 -29.30
C LEU A 722 21.52 27.62 -29.97
N GLY A 723 20.82 26.62 -29.44
CA GLY A 723 19.40 26.40 -29.60
C GLY A 723 18.84 26.09 -28.21
N SER A 724 18.02 27.01 -27.70
CA SER A 724 17.34 26.94 -26.41
C SER A 724 16.67 25.58 -26.18
N ALA A 725 17.28 24.73 -25.36
CA ALA A 725 16.59 23.67 -24.68
C ALA A 725 15.74 24.33 -23.58
N ALA A 726 14.42 24.43 -23.84
CA ALA A 726 13.48 24.62 -22.75
C ALA A 726 13.65 23.42 -21.78
N PRO A 727 13.64 23.64 -20.46
CA PRO A 727 13.61 22.53 -19.53
C PRO A 727 12.31 21.76 -19.77
N VAL A 728 12.44 20.46 -20.01
CA VAL A 728 11.31 19.53 -20.07
C VAL A 728 10.72 19.46 -18.67
N GLU A 729 9.54 20.05 -18.47
CA GLU A 729 8.79 19.99 -17.23
C GLU A 729 8.36 18.54 -16.95
N THR A 730 8.95 17.96 -15.91
CA THR A 730 8.40 16.78 -15.22
C THR A 730 7.08 17.19 -14.59
N HIS A 731 5.98 16.58 -15.03
CA HIS A 731 4.66 16.96 -14.54
C HIS A 731 4.50 16.51 -13.07
N PRO A 732 3.76 17.27 -12.26
CA PRO A 732 4.20 17.46 -10.89
C PRO A 732 3.21 16.90 -9.89
N TRP A 733 2.68 15.70 -10.10
CA TRP A 733 1.73 15.12 -9.16
C TRP A 733 2.38 13.90 -8.51
N ALA A 734 2.46 13.92 -7.17
CA ALA A 734 3.06 12.87 -6.36
C ALA A 734 2.03 12.35 -5.35
N LEU A 735 2.03 11.04 -5.14
CA LEU A 735 1.21 10.36 -4.16
C LEU A 735 1.97 10.30 -2.83
N ILE A 736 1.55 11.10 -1.86
CA ILE A 736 2.23 11.23 -0.56
C ILE A 736 1.29 10.73 0.53
N PRO A 737 1.74 9.83 1.41
CA PRO A 737 0.93 9.28 2.48
C PRO A 737 0.82 10.24 3.67
N ASP A 738 -0.31 10.16 4.38
CA ASP A 738 -0.44 10.73 5.71
C ASP A 738 0.23 9.91 6.81
N GLY A 739 0.39 10.50 7.99
CA GLY A 739 0.85 9.76 9.17
C GLY A 739 -0.11 8.69 9.68
N ASN A 740 -1.28 8.53 9.06
CA ASN A 740 -2.21 7.41 9.25
C ASN A 740 -2.13 6.38 8.11
N GLY A 741 -1.18 6.55 7.17
CA GLY A 741 -0.91 5.65 6.06
C GLY A 741 -1.87 5.72 4.86
N ARG A 742 -2.69 6.76 4.75
CA ARG A 742 -3.57 7.00 3.58
C ARG A 742 -2.84 7.85 2.54
N LEU A 743 -2.81 7.36 1.30
CA LEU A 743 -2.21 8.07 0.18
C LEU A 743 -3.10 9.22 -0.30
N ARG A 744 -2.53 10.43 -0.41
CA ARG A 744 -3.16 11.60 -1.03
C ARG A 744 -2.47 11.91 -2.35
N LEU A 745 -3.24 12.25 -3.38
CA LEU A 745 -2.72 12.69 -4.67
C LEU A 745 -2.48 14.19 -4.62
N ILE A 746 -1.25 14.63 -4.88
CA ILE A 746 -0.85 15.99 -4.55
C ILE A 746 0.00 16.62 -5.64
N ASN A 747 -0.33 17.86 -5.99
CA ASN A 747 0.51 18.68 -6.84
C ASN A 747 1.76 19.09 -6.06
N VAL A 748 2.94 18.80 -6.61
CA VAL A 748 4.30 19.17 -6.20
C VAL A 748 4.93 20.19 -7.17
N ASN A 749 4.16 20.87 -8.01
CA ASN A 749 4.64 22.02 -8.80
C ASN A 749 4.33 23.31 -8.04
N PRO A 750 5.37 24.00 -7.56
CA PRO A 750 5.20 25.22 -6.77
C PRO A 750 4.55 26.39 -7.54
N TYR A 751 4.31 26.26 -8.86
CA TYR A 751 3.74 27.30 -9.72
C TYR A 751 2.33 26.99 -10.26
N ASP A 752 1.82 25.76 -10.08
CA ASP A 752 0.54 25.31 -10.65
C ASP A 752 -0.42 24.85 -9.55
N VAL A 753 -0.84 25.79 -8.70
CA VAL A 753 -1.84 25.55 -7.65
C VAL A 753 -3.23 25.45 -8.29
N PRO A 754 -4.01 24.37 -8.09
CA PRO A 754 -5.36 24.25 -8.65
C PRO A 754 -6.23 25.43 -8.23
N LYS A 755 -6.67 26.24 -9.21
CA LYS A 755 -7.61 27.35 -8.99
C LYS A 755 -9.07 26.98 -9.29
N GLY A 756 -9.32 25.72 -9.64
CA GLY A 756 -10.66 25.21 -9.93
C GLY A 756 -10.90 24.00 -9.05
N ASP A 757 -11.77 24.18 -8.04
CA ASP A 757 -12.70 23.20 -7.46
C ASP A 757 -12.85 23.45 -5.95
N ASN A 758 -13.58 24.52 -5.59
CA ASN A 758 -14.29 24.77 -4.31
C ASN A 758 -13.67 24.40 -2.93
N GLU A 759 -12.44 23.90 -2.82
CA GLU A 759 -11.71 23.79 -1.56
C GLU A 759 -11.02 25.12 -1.30
N VAL A 760 -11.68 25.98 -0.52
CA VAL A 760 -11.02 27.11 0.10
C VAL A 760 -10.01 26.53 1.09
N GLU A 761 -8.72 26.56 0.76
CA GLU A 761 -7.64 26.26 1.71
C GLU A 761 -7.93 27.04 3.00
N PRO A 762 -8.04 26.36 4.16
CA PRO A 762 -8.23 27.04 5.42
C PRO A 762 -7.13 28.09 5.60
N LEU A 763 -7.53 29.30 5.99
CA LEU A 763 -6.58 30.31 6.42
C LEU A 763 -5.83 29.75 7.62
N PHE A 764 -4.57 29.35 7.41
CA PHE A 764 -3.68 28.88 8.46
C PHE A 764 -2.89 30.06 9.00
N ASP A 765 -3.09 30.38 10.27
CA ASP A 765 -2.28 31.32 11.02
C ASP A 765 -1.48 30.55 12.08
N PRO A 766 -0.15 30.39 11.91
CA PRO A 766 0.67 29.64 12.86
C PRO A 766 0.60 30.23 14.28
N ALA A 767 0.26 31.50 14.44
CA ALA A 767 0.16 32.14 15.75
C ALA A 767 -1.06 31.69 16.56
N THR A 768 -2.15 31.28 15.91
CA THR A 768 -3.38 30.81 16.57
C THR A 768 -3.58 29.31 16.46
N ASP A 769 -3.05 28.70 15.40
CA ASP A 769 -3.43 27.35 15.00
C ASP A 769 -2.41 26.29 15.45
N VAL A 770 -1.19 26.70 15.82
CA VAL A 770 -0.19 25.80 16.41
C VAL A 770 -0.39 25.71 17.91
N VAL A 771 -0.61 24.49 18.40
CA VAL A 771 -0.91 24.21 19.81
C VAL A 771 0.25 23.49 20.47
N PHE A 772 0.74 24.05 21.58
CA PHE A 772 1.83 23.48 22.38
C PHE A 772 1.28 22.76 23.62
N ARG A 773 1.40 21.44 23.66
CA ARG A 773 0.90 20.59 24.74
C ARG A 773 2.06 20.12 25.61
N LEU A 774 2.13 20.63 26.85
CA LEU A 774 3.15 20.27 27.82
C LEU A 774 2.76 19.02 28.61
N TYR A 775 3.64 18.03 28.56
CA TYR A 775 3.65 16.87 29.43
C TYR A 775 4.88 16.90 30.33
N THR A 776 4.68 16.48 31.56
CA THR A 776 5.74 16.21 32.53
C THR A 776 5.38 14.92 33.26
N ARG A 777 6.29 14.41 34.09
CA ARG A 777 5.98 13.26 34.95
C ARG A 777 4.80 13.52 35.91
N ARG A 778 4.49 14.79 36.21
CA ARG A 778 3.34 15.19 37.04
C ARG A 778 2.01 15.18 36.29
N ASN A 779 2.04 15.16 34.96
CA ASN A 779 0.86 15.12 34.11
C ASN A 779 1.14 14.28 32.84
N PRO A 780 1.41 12.98 32.98
CA PRO A 780 1.86 12.15 31.85
C PRO A 780 0.74 11.82 30.85
N VAL A 781 -0.51 11.88 31.30
CA VAL A 781 -1.72 11.55 30.52
C VAL A 781 -2.40 12.79 29.94
N HIS A 782 -2.63 13.82 30.77
CA HIS A 782 -3.35 15.04 30.36
C HIS A 782 -2.39 16.23 30.21
N PRO A 783 -2.30 16.86 29.03
CA PRO A 783 -1.38 17.97 28.81
C PRO A 783 -1.87 19.27 29.45
N GLN A 784 -0.92 20.16 29.73
CA GLN A 784 -1.19 21.58 29.95
C GLN A 784 -0.87 22.36 28.68
N VAL A 785 -1.83 23.14 28.17
CA VAL A 785 -1.59 23.96 26.98
C VAL A 785 -0.79 25.20 27.38
N ILE A 786 0.38 25.35 26.79
CA ILE A 786 1.23 26.55 26.94
C ILE A 786 1.16 27.38 25.65
N ARG A 787 1.30 28.70 25.76
CA ARG A 787 1.11 29.62 24.64
C ARG A 787 2.33 30.51 24.45
N TRP A 788 2.69 30.72 23.19
CA TRP A 788 3.89 31.48 22.81
C TRP A 788 3.80 32.96 23.18
N ASN A 789 2.60 33.52 23.34
CA ASN A 789 2.35 34.93 23.67
C ASN A 789 1.88 35.15 25.12
N ASP A 790 1.94 34.13 25.97
CA ASP A 790 1.49 34.20 27.36
C ASP A 790 2.51 33.50 28.27
N ALA A 791 3.43 34.28 28.85
CA ALA A 791 4.40 33.79 29.82
C ALA A 791 3.73 33.16 31.06
N GLY A 792 2.54 33.63 31.43
CA GLY A 792 1.75 33.10 32.54
C GLY A 792 1.34 31.65 32.31
N SER A 793 1.01 31.28 31.07
CA SER A 793 0.70 29.89 30.70
C SER A 793 1.87 28.94 30.94
N VAL A 794 3.11 29.41 30.80
CA VAL A 794 4.32 28.61 31.08
C VAL A 794 4.58 28.56 32.58
N SER A 795 4.62 29.71 33.27
CA SER A 795 4.94 29.78 34.71
C SER A 795 3.86 29.16 35.60
N GLY A 796 2.61 29.13 35.13
CA GLY A 796 1.47 28.49 35.82
C GLY A 796 1.29 27.01 35.50
N SER A 797 2.13 26.45 34.62
CA SER A 797 2.14 25.02 34.29
C SER A 797 3.12 24.22 35.14
N ASN A 798 3.22 22.92 34.90
CA ASN A 798 4.19 22.02 35.51
C ASN A 798 5.62 22.17 34.93
N PHE A 799 5.84 23.12 34.01
CA PHE A 799 7.15 23.34 33.40
C PHE A 799 8.21 23.64 34.45
N ASN A 800 9.35 22.93 34.39
CA ASN A 800 10.48 23.15 35.28
C ASN A 800 11.76 23.50 34.50
N PRO A 801 12.32 24.71 34.64
CA PRO A 801 13.53 25.13 33.91
C PRO A 801 14.79 24.32 34.24
N ALA A 802 14.81 23.58 35.35
CA ALA A 802 15.92 22.68 35.69
C ALA A 802 15.90 21.37 34.89
N HIS A 803 14.76 20.99 34.30
CA HIS A 803 14.59 19.74 33.57
C HIS A 803 14.87 19.92 32.07
N PRO A 804 15.46 18.92 31.39
CA PRO A 804 15.64 18.97 29.93
C PRO A 804 14.30 19.08 29.20
N THR A 805 14.28 19.93 28.17
CA THR A 805 13.07 20.18 27.37
C THR A 805 13.19 19.51 26.01
N ARG A 806 12.17 18.75 25.60
CA ARG A 806 12.11 18.05 24.31
C ARG A 806 10.85 18.49 23.58
N PHE A 807 11.02 19.11 22.42
CA PHE A 807 9.91 19.39 21.52
C PHE A 807 9.75 18.21 20.56
N LEU A 808 8.53 17.69 20.44
CA LEU A 808 8.16 16.64 19.50
C LEU A 808 7.27 17.26 18.41
N ILE A 809 7.69 17.16 17.15
CA ILE A 809 7.06 17.88 16.03
C ILE A 809 6.69 16.88 14.94
N HIS A 810 5.39 16.72 14.71
CA HIS A 810 4.84 15.78 13.73
C HIS A 810 4.96 16.29 12.29
N GLY A 811 4.69 15.39 11.34
CA GLY A 811 4.85 15.58 9.90
C GLY A 811 3.59 15.93 9.13
N PHE A 812 3.63 15.62 7.83
CA PHE A 812 2.55 15.87 6.88
C PHE A 812 1.32 15.00 7.18
N LEU A 813 0.13 15.62 7.14
CA LEU A 813 -1.17 15.01 7.46
C LEU A 813 -1.29 14.35 8.86
N GLU A 814 -0.32 14.60 9.74
CA GLU A 814 -0.37 14.27 11.16
C GLU A 814 -0.95 15.44 11.98
N GLY A 815 -1.42 15.17 13.20
CA GLY A 815 -1.91 16.17 14.15
C GLY A 815 -1.60 15.79 15.59
N GLU A 816 -2.50 16.12 16.53
CA GLU A 816 -2.35 15.78 17.95
C GLU A 816 -2.08 14.29 18.20
N ASP A 817 -2.71 13.41 17.43
CA ASP A 817 -2.66 11.95 17.55
C ASP A 817 -1.40 11.29 16.96
N ALA A 818 -0.45 12.06 16.43
CA ALA A 818 0.75 11.55 15.78
C ALA A 818 1.54 10.56 16.64
N SER A 819 2.02 9.46 16.04
CA SER A 819 2.68 8.36 16.76
C SER A 819 3.84 8.82 17.66
N LEU A 820 4.68 9.75 17.19
CA LEU A 820 5.80 10.29 17.95
C LEU A 820 5.39 11.00 19.26
N HIS A 821 4.20 11.62 19.29
CA HIS A 821 3.70 12.35 20.47
C HIS A 821 3.44 11.46 21.66
N TRP A 822 3.23 10.16 21.42
CA TRP A 822 2.96 9.17 22.44
C TRP A 822 4.19 8.29 22.65
N SER A 823 4.71 7.68 21.57
CA SER A 823 5.80 6.71 21.67
C SER A 823 7.08 7.33 22.23
N ILE A 824 7.53 8.47 21.71
CA ILE A 824 8.78 9.10 22.17
C ILE A 824 8.57 9.79 23.53
N LYS A 825 7.44 10.47 23.72
CA LYS A 825 7.07 11.14 24.98
C LYS A 825 7.10 10.16 26.15
N ASP A 826 6.46 8.99 26.00
CA ASP A 826 6.37 8.00 27.08
C ASP A 826 7.74 7.44 27.44
N HIS A 827 8.64 7.23 26.46
CA HIS A 827 10.00 6.80 26.73
C HIS A 827 10.79 7.83 27.54
N PHE A 828 10.69 9.13 27.23
CA PHE A 828 11.32 10.17 28.04
C PHE A 828 10.76 10.23 29.46
N ILE A 829 9.43 10.17 29.63
CA ILE A 829 8.77 10.21 30.95
C ILE A 829 9.24 9.05 31.83
N ARG A 830 9.44 7.86 31.24
CA ARG A 830 9.95 6.67 31.96
C ARG A 830 11.37 6.86 32.46
N ILE A 831 12.27 7.42 31.66
CA ILE A 831 13.70 7.47 32.00
C ILE A 831 14.10 8.65 32.90
N GLY A 832 13.32 9.74 32.96
CA GLY A 832 13.73 10.90 33.74
C GLY A 832 12.72 12.03 33.85
N GLU A 833 13.14 13.09 34.55
CA GLU A 833 12.39 14.33 34.68
C GLU A 833 12.60 15.20 33.44
N PHE A 834 11.59 15.31 32.59
CA PHE A 834 11.62 16.09 31.35
C PHE A 834 10.42 17.03 31.23
N ASN A 835 10.60 18.13 30.50
CA ASN A 835 9.49 18.89 29.92
C ASN A 835 9.31 18.43 28.47
N ILE A 836 8.24 17.69 28.18
CA ILE A 836 7.94 17.25 26.81
C ILE A 836 6.86 18.17 26.23
N VAL A 837 7.16 18.82 25.12
CA VAL A 837 6.22 19.72 24.43
C VAL A 837 5.86 19.11 23.08
N ASN A 838 4.66 18.54 23.00
CA ASN A 838 4.10 18.10 21.72
C ASN A 838 3.63 19.33 20.95
N VAL A 839 4.10 19.48 19.71
CA VAL A 839 3.75 20.59 18.83
C VAL A 839 2.76 20.10 17.80
N ASP A 840 1.51 20.48 17.97
CA ASP A 840 0.43 20.16 17.06
C ASP A 840 0.21 21.34 16.10
N TRP A 841 0.57 21.14 14.84
CA TRP A 841 0.28 22.05 13.74
C TRP A 841 -0.70 21.39 12.74
N GLY A 842 -1.55 20.48 13.23
CA GLY A 842 -2.55 19.74 12.47
C GLY A 842 -3.36 20.61 11.50
N ALA A 843 -3.77 21.80 11.93
CA ALA A 843 -4.48 22.77 11.10
C ALA A 843 -3.71 23.18 9.82
N GLY A 844 -2.37 23.15 9.85
CA GLY A 844 -1.49 23.48 8.74
C GLY A 844 -0.94 22.26 7.99
N SER A 845 -0.85 21.10 8.64
CA SER A 845 -0.31 19.85 8.06
C SER A 845 -1.37 18.91 7.48
N GLN A 846 -2.60 18.90 8.04
CA GLN A 846 -3.73 18.06 7.61
C GLN A 846 -4.46 18.62 6.38
N THR A 847 -3.69 18.93 5.35
CA THR A 847 -4.19 19.32 4.04
C THR A 847 -3.78 18.29 3.00
N ILE A 848 -4.65 18.02 2.04
CA ILE A 848 -4.30 17.22 0.86
C ILE A 848 -3.27 17.94 -0.03
N ASN A 849 -3.05 19.24 0.18
CA ASN A 849 -2.08 20.06 -0.53
C ASN A 849 -0.72 20.11 0.19
N TYR A 850 0.16 19.18 -0.17
CA TYR A 850 1.54 19.10 0.31
C TYR A 850 2.35 20.36 0.04
N ILE A 851 2.16 21.07 -1.07
CA ILE A 851 2.84 22.36 -1.30
C ILE A 851 2.43 23.34 -0.21
N ALA A 852 1.14 23.42 0.13
CA ALA A 852 0.67 24.29 1.21
C ALA A 852 1.28 23.90 2.55
N ALA A 853 1.27 22.61 2.92
CA ALA A 853 1.91 22.13 4.15
C ALA A 853 3.43 22.39 4.17
N ARG A 854 4.14 22.10 3.07
CA ARG A 854 5.58 22.35 2.89
C ARG A 854 5.91 23.83 2.98
N ASN A 855 5.08 24.72 2.42
CA ASN A 855 5.30 26.16 2.48
C ASN A 855 5.01 26.75 3.87
N ARG A 856 4.21 26.07 4.70
CA ARG A 856 3.95 26.46 6.10
C ARG A 856 5.13 26.13 7.04
N VAL A 857 6.03 25.21 6.65
CA VAL A 857 7.16 24.72 7.47
C VAL A 857 7.96 25.86 8.11
N GLY A 858 8.35 26.87 7.33
CA GLY A 858 9.13 28.01 7.84
C GLY A 858 8.39 28.80 8.91
N ALA A 859 7.10 29.09 8.67
CA ALA A 859 6.27 29.86 9.58
C ALA A 859 5.96 29.10 10.89
N VAL A 860 5.78 27.78 10.81
CA VAL A 860 5.66 26.92 12.00
C VAL A 860 6.98 26.89 12.78
N GLY A 861 8.13 26.82 12.11
CA GLY A 861 9.43 26.93 12.77
C GLY A 861 9.61 28.26 13.51
N GLU A 862 9.15 29.37 12.91
CA GLU A 862 9.16 30.69 13.55
C GLU A 862 8.32 30.71 14.84
N ILE A 863 7.09 30.15 14.83
CA ILE A 863 6.24 30.19 16.02
C ILE A 863 6.78 29.31 17.15
N ILE A 864 7.41 28.17 16.83
CA ILE A 864 8.13 27.34 17.83
C ILE A 864 9.31 28.12 18.42
N SER A 865 10.06 28.86 17.60
CA SER A 865 11.14 29.74 18.07
C SER A 865 10.62 30.81 19.03
N ARG A 866 9.45 31.41 18.75
CA ARG A 866 8.79 32.36 19.67
C ARG A 866 8.37 31.69 20.98
N MET A 867 7.82 30.48 20.93
CA MET A 867 7.49 29.69 22.12
C MET A 867 8.75 29.42 22.98
N ILE A 868 9.87 29.04 22.35
CA ILE A 868 11.15 28.85 23.04
C ILE A 868 11.59 30.16 23.74
N ASN A 869 11.47 31.32 23.08
CA ASN A 869 11.79 32.61 23.69
C ASN A 869 10.91 32.90 24.91
N THR A 870 9.62 32.56 24.85
CA THR A 870 8.68 32.72 25.97
C THR A 870 9.02 31.80 27.13
N ILE A 871 9.40 30.54 26.88
CA ILE A 871 9.89 29.64 27.91
C ILE A 871 11.15 30.19 28.58
N VAL A 872 12.15 30.59 27.79
CA VAL A 872 13.43 31.12 28.28
C VAL A 872 13.22 32.40 29.11
N SER A 873 12.39 33.33 28.63
CA SER A 873 12.12 34.59 29.33
C SER A 873 11.26 34.41 30.58
N ALA A 874 10.28 33.52 30.56
CA ALA A 874 9.39 33.29 31.70
C ALA A 874 10.05 32.49 32.84
N THR A 875 10.99 31.60 32.52
CA THR A 875 11.50 30.60 33.48
C THR A 875 13.01 30.62 33.68
N GLY A 876 13.76 31.28 32.80
CA GLY A 876 15.22 31.23 32.80
C GLY A 876 15.81 29.92 32.25
N ALA A 877 15.00 29.07 31.60
CA ALA A 877 15.47 27.83 30.99
C ALA A 877 16.62 28.09 30.00
N SER A 878 17.63 27.22 30.00
CA SER A 878 18.78 27.34 29.11
C SER A 878 18.50 26.73 27.74
N ARG A 879 18.81 27.46 26.65
CA ARG A 879 18.77 26.94 25.27
C ARG A 879 19.66 25.72 25.07
N ASN A 880 20.73 25.59 25.86
CA ASN A 880 21.60 24.43 25.90
C ASN A 880 20.93 23.18 26.51
N ASN A 881 19.68 23.26 26.97
CA ASN A 881 18.91 22.14 27.50
C ASN A 881 17.64 21.83 26.68
N ILE A 882 17.49 22.47 25.52
CA ILE A 882 16.33 22.32 24.63
C ILE A 882 16.75 21.55 23.38
N ASN A 883 16.06 20.43 23.12
CA ASN A 883 16.18 19.69 21.86
C ASN A 883 14.86 19.73 21.10
N LEU A 884 14.93 19.78 19.78
CA LEU A 884 13.78 19.56 18.91
C LEU A 884 13.94 18.23 18.17
N ILE A 885 12.87 17.44 18.14
CA ILE A 885 12.81 16.16 17.46
C ILE A 885 11.63 16.25 16.49
N GLY A 886 11.93 16.22 15.19
CA GLY A 886 10.94 16.40 14.14
C GLY A 886 10.90 15.23 13.20
N HIS A 887 9.70 14.74 12.87
CA HIS A 887 9.48 13.65 11.91
C HIS A 887 8.96 14.19 10.57
N SER A 888 9.44 13.65 9.45
CA SER A 888 8.97 14.04 8.11
C SER A 888 9.10 15.57 7.86
N LEU A 889 8.02 16.28 7.49
CA LEU A 889 8.01 17.76 7.41
C LEU A 889 8.39 18.42 8.75
N GLY A 890 8.08 17.78 9.87
CA GLY A 890 8.43 18.22 11.22
C GLY A 890 9.94 18.34 11.43
N ALA A 891 10.77 17.56 10.72
CA ALA A 891 12.23 17.70 10.77
C ALA A 891 12.68 19.06 10.21
N HIS A 892 12.06 19.51 9.11
CA HIS A 892 12.31 20.83 8.54
C HIS A 892 11.72 21.94 9.42
N VAL A 893 10.57 21.72 10.05
CA VAL A 893 10.00 22.66 11.02
C VAL A 893 10.97 22.87 12.20
N ALA A 894 11.52 21.78 12.74
CA ALA A 894 12.52 21.80 13.80
C ALA A 894 13.77 22.60 13.40
N ALA A 895 14.29 22.34 12.20
CA ALA A 895 15.40 23.09 11.61
C ALA A 895 15.12 24.60 11.50
N ASN A 896 13.95 24.99 11.00
CA ASN A 896 13.60 26.40 10.87
C ASN A 896 13.47 27.09 12.24
N ALA A 897 12.96 26.39 13.26
CA ALA A 897 13.02 26.89 14.65
C ALA A 897 14.47 27.10 15.11
N GLY A 898 15.36 26.15 14.81
CA GLY A 898 16.80 26.24 15.05
C GLY A 898 17.47 27.44 14.39
N LYS A 899 17.18 27.69 13.11
CA LYS A 899 17.66 28.86 12.35
C LYS A 899 17.20 30.17 12.99
N HIS A 900 15.93 30.29 13.36
CA HIS A 900 15.43 31.45 14.10
C HIS A 900 16.02 31.60 15.51
N GLN A 901 16.58 30.53 16.06
CA GLN A 901 17.35 30.52 17.31
C GLN A 901 18.87 30.70 17.06
N ASN A 902 19.29 31.00 15.82
CA ASN A 902 20.66 31.17 15.37
C ASN A 902 21.56 29.94 15.66
N GLY A 903 21.03 28.73 15.51
CA GLY A 903 21.77 27.50 15.76
C GLY A 903 22.14 27.27 17.23
N GLN A 904 21.58 28.05 18.17
CA GLN A 904 22.00 28.03 19.57
C GLN A 904 21.39 26.91 20.41
N LEU A 905 20.41 26.18 19.88
CA LEU A 905 19.77 25.06 20.57
C LEU A 905 20.74 23.90 20.75
N ASN A 906 20.51 23.05 21.74
CA ASN A 906 21.40 21.95 22.05
C ASN A 906 21.47 20.97 20.87
N THR A 907 20.35 20.33 20.55
CA THR A 907 20.31 19.31 19.50
C THR A 907 19.02 19.41 18.69
N ILE A 908 19.11 19.23 17.37
CA ILE A 908 17.94 18.94 16.52
C ILE A 908 18.10 17.56 15.90
N ILE A 909 17.06 16.74 16.02
CA ILE A 909 17.03 15.39 15.46
C ILE A 909 15.94 15.31 14.41
N GLY A 910 16.35 15.03 13.17
CA GLY A 910 15.47 14.78 12.03
C GLY A 910 15.19 13.28 11.92
N LEU A 911 13.94 12.90 12.16
CA LEU A 911 13.45 11.54 12.01
C LEU A 911 12.88 11.39 10.60
N ASP A 912 13.62 10.72 9.73
CA ASP A 912 13.35 10.54 8.30
C ASP A 912 12.86 11.84 7.62
N PRO A 913 13.71 12.90 7.57
CA PRO A 913 13.32 14.23 7.07
C PRO A 913 12.71 14.13 5.68
N ALA A 914 11.62 14.85 5.41
CA ALA A 914 10.89 14.69 4.14
C ALA A 914 11.74 15.03 2.89
N GLY A 915 11.66 14.17 1.88
CA GLY A 915 12.35 14.34 0.60
C GLY A 915 11.64 15.27 -0.40
N PRO A 916 10.34 15.07 -0.69
CA PRO A 916 9.64 15.80 -1.74
C PRO A 916 9.66 17.32 -1.54
N LEU A 917 9.87 18.10 -2.61
CA LEU A 917 9.97 19.57 -2.61
C LEU A 917 11.12 20.17 -1.77
N PHE A 918 12.02 19.34 -1.28
CA PHE A 918 13.25 19.75 -0.64
C PHE A 918 14.45 19.47 -1.55
N SER A 919 15.41 20.39 -1.60
CA SER A 919 16.65 20.22 -2.36
C SER A 919 17.81 20.94 -1.69
N ASN A 920 19.03 20.42 -1.89
CA ASN A 920 20.24 20.98 -1.31
C ASN A 920 20.37 22.48 -1.62
N GLY A 921 20.61 23.28 -0.57
CA GLY A 921 20.78 24.72 -0.67
C GLY A 921 19.50 25.54 -0.47
N GLN A 922 18.33 24.92 -0.29
CA GLN A 922 17.13 25.64 0.10
C GLN A 922 17.21 26.16 1.54
N ALA A 923 16.73 27.39 1.76
CA ALA A 923 16.82 28.08 3.04
C ALA A 923 16.04 27.39 4.17
N ASP A 924 14.99 26.65 3.83
CA ASP A 924 14.10 25.94 4.76
C ASP A 924 14.47 24.45 4.95
N LEU A 925 15.51 23.95 4.26
CA LEU A 925 16.00 22.57 4.38
C LEU A 925 16.66 22.31 5.76
N PHE A 926 16.47 21.11 6.30
CA PHE A 926 17.14 20.67 7.53
C PHE A 926 18.65 20.48 7.28
N GLY A 927 19.51 21.00 8.15
CA GLY A 927 20.95 21.06 7.92
C GLY A 927 21.81 20.99 9.18
N ALA A 928 23.13 20.93 8.97
CA ALA A 928 24.11 20.87 10.05
C ALA A 928 24.08 22.11 10.97
N ASP A 929 23.92 23.30 10.40
CA ASP A 929 24.05 24.57 11.12
C ASP A 929 22.81 24.97 11.96
N ASP A 930 21.76 24.15 11.95
CA ASP A 930 20.47 24.50 12.57
C ASP A 930 20.49 24.39 14.11
N ALA A 931 21.47 23.70 14.68
CA ALA A 931 21.73 23.62 16.12
C ALA A 931 23.21 23.32 16.40
N GLN A 932 23.59 23.33 17.68
CA GLN A 932 24.96 22.99 18.08
C GLN A 932 25.34 21.54 17.76
N TYR A 933 24.35 20.66 17.62
CA TYR A 933 24.49 19.32 17.08
C TYR A 933 23.21 18.96 16.34
N THR A 934 23.35 18.27 15.21
CA THR A 934 22.21 17.78 14.45
C THR A 934 22.42 16.33 14.05
N GLU A 935 21.34 15.58 14.07
CA GLU A 935 21.33 14.15 13.76
C GLU A 935 20.16 13.84 12.83
N ALA A 936 20.39 13.07 11.78
CA ALA A 936 19.34 12.58 10.90
C ALA A 936 19.32 11.05 10.90
N ILE A 937 18.14 10.47 11.03
CA ILE A 937 17.93 9.02 10.95
C ILE A 937 17.07 8.75 9.73
N PHE A 938 17.62 8.03 8.77
CA PHE A 938 16.98 7.75 7.49
C PHE A 938 16.43 6.33 7.48
N THR A 939 15.12 6.19 7.33
CA THR A 939 14.46 4.88 7.27
C THR A 939 13.75 4.65 5.95
N ASN A 940 13.40 5.71 5.20
CA ASN A 940 12.79 5.66 3.88
C ASN A 940 13.39 6.67 2.89
N ALA A 941 14.71 6.84 2.95
CA ALA A 941 15.46 7.77 2.09
C ALA A 941 15.28 7.47 0.60
N GLY A 942 14.97 8.51 -0.17
CA GLY A 942 14.77 8.43 -1.62
C GLY A 942 13.37 8.00 -2.05
N LEU A 943 12.42 7.83 -1.11
CA LEU A 943 11.00 7.66 -1.39
C LEU A 943 10.17 8.75 -0.68
N LEU A 944 10.03 8.67 0.64
CA LEU A 944 9.40 9.74 1.44
C LEU A 944 10.42 10.58 2.22
N GLY A 945 11.52 9.95 2.63
CA GLY A 945 12.65 10.60 3.26
C GLY A 945 13.63 11.21 2.25
N PHE A 946 14.36 12.25 2.66
CA PHE A 946 15.41 12.90 1.88
C PHE A 946 16.55 11.92 1.59
N ASP A 947 17.11 11.99 0.39
CA ASP A 947 17.97 10.93 -0.16
C ASP A 947 19.47 11.16 0.04
N GLN A 948 19.87 12.25 0.71
CA GLN A 948 21.27 12.61 0.96
C GLN A 948 21.52 12.94 2.44
N PRO A 949 22.79 12.89 2.90
CA PRO A 949 23.16 13.32 4.25
C PRO A 949 22.85 14.81 4.46
N LEU A 950 22.22 15.14 5.59
CA LEU A 950 21.79 16.50 5.95
C LEU A 950 22.41 17.02 7.25
N ALA A 951 22.71 16.14 8.20
CA ALA A 951 23.10 16.50 9.56
C ALA A 951 24.61 16.34 9.81
N HIS A 952 25.07 16.76 11.00
CA HIS A 952 26.40 16.40 11.48
C HIS A 952 26.61 14.88 11.50
N ALA A 953 25.62 14.13 11.98
CA ALA A 953 25.59 12.67 11.96
C ALA A 953 24.36 12.15 11.22
N ASN A 954 24.55 11.16 10.37
CA ASN A 954 23.51 10.63 9.49
C ASN A 954 23.49 9.11 9.61
N PHE A 955 22.40 8.56 10.13
CA PHE A 955 22.25 7.14 10.43
C PHE A 955 21.31 6.49 9.43
N TYR A 956 21.75 5.37 8.87
CA TYR A 956 21.03 4.61 7.85
C TYR A 956 20.76 3.19 8.36
N PRO A 957 19.80 3.00 9.28
CA PRO A 957 19.37 1.68 9.70
C PRO A 957 18.93 0.87 8.48
N ASN A 958 19.53 -0.31 8.33
CA ASN A 958 19.25 -1.28 7.27
C ASN A 958 19.44 -0.69 5.86
N GLY A 959 20.45 0.16 5.68
CA GLY A 959 20.69 0.88 4.44
C GLY A 959 19.78 2.10 4.21
N GLY A 960 18.84 2.35 5.12
CA GLY A 960 18.07 3.59 5.25
C GLY A 960 16.94 3.81 4.25
N ARG A 961 16.54 2.78 3.49
CA ARG A 961 15.45 2.86 2.50
C ARG A 961 14.24 1.99 2.83
N SER A 962 14.53 0.74 3.21
CA SER A 962 13.52 -0.25 3.58
C SER A 962 13.91 -0.80 4.94
N GLN A 963 12.91 -1.00 5.80
CA GLN A 963 13.17 -1.45 7.16
C GLN A 963 12.68 -2.90 7.34
N PRO A 964 13.48 -3.77 8.00
CA PRO A 964 13.03 -5.09 8.39
C PRO A 964 11.68 -5.02 9.11
N GLY A 965 10.76 -5.91 8.75
CA GLY A 965 9.38 -5.89 9.27
C GLY A 965 8.42 -4.93 8.55
N CYS A 966 8.84 -4.26 7.48
CA CYS A 966 7.98 -3.50 6.55
C CYS A 966 7.80 -4.26 5.22
N ILE A 967 7.03 -5.35 5.25
CA ILE A 967 6.80 -6.24 4.11
C ILE A 967 5.61 -5.71 3.29
N LEU A 968 5.73 -5.63 1.96
CA LEU A 968 4.74 -5.03 1.05
C LEU A 968 4.55 -3.51 1.25
N ASP A 969 5.60 -2.81 1.68
CA ASP A 969 5.61 -1.35 1.88
C ASP A 969 5.78 -0.56 0.56
N VAL A 970 4.88 -0.79 -0.40
CA VAL A 970 4.94 -0.22 -1.77
C VAL A 970 4.92 1.31 -1.75
N ALA A 971 4.29 1.91 -0.73
CA ALA A 971 4.23 3.35 -0.52
C ALA A 971 5.29 3.92 0.43
N GLY A 972 6.16 3.09 1.03
CA GLY A 972 7.21 3.52 1.97
C GLY A 972 6.73 3.96 3.35
N ILE A 973 5.45 3.78 3.66
CA ILE A 973 4.77 4.31 4.85
C ILE A 973 5.30 3.64 6.11
N CYS A 974 5.45 2.32 6.08
CA CYS A 974 5.95 1.58 7.24
C CYS A 974 7.40 1.98 7.53
N ALA A 975 8.23 2.04 6.50
CA ALA A 975 9.62 2.46 6.59
C ALA A 975 9.73 3.92 7.06
N HIS A 976 8.89 4.84 6.56
CA HIS A 976 8.90 6.25 6.93
C HIS A 976 8.50 6.49 8.39
N ASN A 977 7.56 5.70 8.92
CA ASN A 977 7.15 5.79 10.32
C ASN A 977 8.04 4.99 11.29
N ARG A 978 8.82 4.02 10.79
CA ARG A 978 9.65 3.15 11.62
C ARG A 978 10.64 3.92 12.49
N VAL A 979 11.12 5.07 11.99
CA VAL A 979 12.08 5.92 12.69
C VAL A 979 11.58 6.42 14.04
N ASN A 980 10.26 6.62 14.22
CA ASN A 980 9.68 7.05 15.49
C ASN A 980 9.89 5.97 16.56
N ASN A 981 9.74 4.70 16.19
CA ASN A 981 9.95 3.56 17.06
C ASN A 981 11.44 3.32 17.37
N PHE A 982 12.31 3.44 16.35
CA PHE A 982 13.76 3.34 16.55
C PHE A 982 14.26 4.43 17.50
N TYR A 983 13.82 5.66 17.31
CA TYR A 983 14.22 6.75 18.17
C TYR A 983 13.65 6.60 19.59
N ALA A 984 12.36 6.28 19.74
CA ALA A 984 11.75 6.03 21.05
C ALA A 984 12.52 4.96 21.83
N GLU A 985 12.83 3.81 21.19
CA GLU A 985 13.62 2.77 21.83
C GLU A 985 15.04 3.26 22.14
N SER A 986 15.68 4.03 21.25
CA SER A 986 17.04 4.53 21.49
C SER A 986 17.15 5.37 22.76
N VAL A 987 16.08 6.07 23.16
CA VAL A 987 16.02 6.92 24.36
C VAL A 987 16.15 6.09 25.63
N SER A 988 15.54 4.90 25.70
CA SER A 988 15.51 4.08 26.92
C SER A 988 16.28 2.76 26.83
N SER A 989 16.85 2.42 25.68
CA SER A 989 17.56 1.16 25.47
C SER A 989 18.93 1.16 26.16
N SER A 990 19.19 0.12 26.96
CA SER A 990 20.51 -0.15 27.55
C SER A 990 21.49 -0.80 26.57
N VAL A 991 20.97 -1.41 25.49
CA VAL A 991 21.74 -2.06 24.42
C VAL A 991 22.27 -1.01 23.44
N GLY A 992 21.41 -0.05 23.08
CA GLY A 992 21.74 1.06 22.19
C GLY A 992 21.87 0.65 20.71
N PHE A 993 21.61 1.60 19.81
CA PHE A 993 21.68 1.37 18.37
C PHE A 993 23.11 1.62 17.85
N ARG A 994 24.05 0.75 18.23
CA ARG A 994 25.45 0.90 17.84
C ARG A 994 25.59 0.84 16.33
N SER A 995 26.25 1.86 15.79
CA SER A 995 26.36 2.10 14.36
C SER A 995 27.82 2.24 13.97
N VAL A 996 28.17 1.61 12.85
CA VAL A 996 29.52 1.64 12.29
C VAL A 996 29.64 2.86 11.39
N ARG A 997 30.70 3.65 11.61
CA ARG A 997 30.99 4.80 10.75
C ARG A 997 31.52 4.30 9.40
N CYS A 998 30.85 4.63 8.31
CA CYS A 998 31.24 4.21 6.96
C CYS A 998 32.09 5.29 6.26
N ALA A 999 32.85 4.90 5.23
CA ALA A 999 33.71 5.84 4.52
C ALA A 999 32.91 6.88 3.70
N SER A 1000 31.77 6.48 3.14
CA SER A 1000 30.88 7.39 2.41
C SER A 1000 29.44 6.90 2.35
N HIS A 1001 28.51 7.81 2.07
CA HIS A 1001 27.10 7.47 1.85
C HIS A 1001 26.93 6.51 0.66
N ALA A 1002 27.76 6.66 -0.38
CA ALA A 1002 27.72 5.81 -1.57
C ALA A 1002 28.03 4.32 -1.25
N GLU A 1003 28.86 4.05 -0.23
CA GLU A 1003 29.08 2.66 0.21
C GLU A 1003 27.82 2.06 0.82
N ILE A 1004 27.10 2.83 1.66
CA ILE A 1004 25.87 2.40 2.31
C ILE A 1004 24.82 2.03 1.25
N LEU A 1005 24.65 2.85 0.22
CA LEU A 1005 23.76 2.57 -0.91
C LEU A 1005 24.16 1.32 -1.71
N ALA A 1006 25.44 0.95 -1.68
CA ALA A 1006 25.97 -0.24 -2.34
C ALA A 1006 26.01 -1.47 -1.39
N ASN A 1007 25.31 -1.43 -0.26
CA ASN A 1007 25.32 -2.43 0.82
C ASN A 1007 26.74 -2.79 1.29
N ARG A 1008 27.59 -1.76 1.42
CA ARG A 1008 28.96 -1.86 1.92
C ARG A 1008 29.20 -0.81 2.99
N CYS A 1009 30.15 -1.06 3.89
CA CYS A 1009 30.58 -0.07 4.88
C CYS A 1009 32.02 -0.34 5.28
N THR A 1010 32.95 0.46 4.75
CA THR A 1010 34.34 0.45 5.19
C THR A 1010 34.45 1.27 6.48
N PRO A 1011 34.86 0.68 7.63
CA PRO A 1011 34.98 1.42 8.88
C PRO A 1011 35.95 2.61 8.73
N SER A 1012 35.46 3.83 8.99
CA SER A 1012 36.20 5.07 8.71
C SER A 1012 36.43 5.94 9.94
N GLY A 1013 36.05 5.47 11.13
CA GLY A 1013 36.22 6.18 12.40
C GLY A 1013 35.47 5.53 13.55
N PRO A 1014 35.33 6.23 14.69
CA PRO A 1014 34.70 5.66 15.88
C PRO A 1014 33.21 5.40 15.64
N ASN A 1015 32.75 4.26 16.16
CA ASN A 1015 31.34 3.89 16.20
C ASN A 1015 30.56 4.85 17.12
N ALA A 1016 29.27 4.99 16.87
CA ALA A 1016 28.37 5.82 17.65
C ALA A 1016 27.02 5.11 17.82
N ASN A 1017 26.26 5.48 18.84
CA ASN A 1017 24.87 5.01 18.94
C ASN A 1017 23.97 5.96 18.15
N MET A 1018 23.06 5.43 17.35
CA MET A 1018 21.97 6.19 16.75
C MET A 1018 20.98 6.61 17.84
N GLY A 1019 20.58 7.88 17.84
CA GLY A 1019 19.64 8.45 18.79
C GLY A 1019 20.15 8.48 20.24
N GLY A 1020 19.21 8.33 21.17
CA GLY A 1020 19.46 8.21 22.60
C GLY A 1020 19.40 9.49 23.41
N GLU A 1021 19.45 9.30 24.72
CA GLU A 1021 19.44 10.35 25.74
C GLU A 1021 20.52 10.06 26.82
N PRO A 1022 21.48 10.97 27.08
CA PRO A 1022 21.70 12.25 26.42
C PRO A 1022 22.13 12.10 24.97
N SER A 1023 21.78 13.08 24.13
CA SER A 1023 22.18 13.13 22.72
C SER A 1023 23.69 12.97 22.48
N ASN A 1024 24.06 12.77 21.21
CA ASN A 1024 25.44 12.64 20.76
C ASN A 1024 26.23 13.97 20.72
N ARG A 1025 25.61 15.10 21.10
CA ARG A 1025 26.30 16.39 21.19
C ARG A 1025 27.55 16.31 22.07
N GLY A 1026 28.66 16.81 21.55
CA GLY A 1026 29.95 16.84 22.27
C GLY A 1026 30.68 15.50 22.34
N ARG A 1027 30.15 14.43 21.73
CA ARG A 1027 30.77 13.10 21.71
C ARG A 1027 31.65 12.82 20.48
N GLY A 1028 31.84 13.81 19.61
CA GLY A 1028 32.64 13.67 18.39
C GLY A 1028 31.99 12.83 17.28
N VAL A 1029 30.68 12.60 17.37
CA VAL A 1029 29.91 11.82 16.39
C VAL A 1029 29.63 12.68 15.16
N SER A 1030 30.16 12.28 14.00
CA SER A 1030 29.94 12.99 12.73
C SER A 1030 30.23 12.10 11.52
N GLY A 1031 29.50 12.33 10.43
CA GLY A 1031 29.59 11.55 9.18
C GLY A 1031 28.38 10.65 8.97
N VAL A 1032 28.59 9.56 8.23
CA VAL A 1032 27.53 8.59 7.89
C VAL A 1032 27.75 7.28 8.62
N TYR A 1033 26.66 6.72 9.11
CA TYR A 1033 26.66 5.56 9.97
C TYR A 1033 25.69 4.52 9.44
N HIS A 1034 26.14 3.28 9.36
CA HIS A 1034 25.30 2.13 9.04
C HIS A 1034 25.12 1.28 10.29
N LEU A 1035 23.91 0.77 10.44
CA LEU A 1035 23.55 -0.22 11.43
C LEU A 1035 22.49 -1.13 10.84
N THR A 1036 22.41 -2.33 11.37
CA THR A 1036 21.26 -3.20 11.16
C THR A 1036 20.38 -3.12 12.40
N THR A 1037 19.09 -3.24 12.20
CA THR A 1037 18.12 -3.33 13.28
C THR A 1037 17.36 -4.64 13.14
N ASN A 1038 16.79 -5.10 14.24
CA ASN A 1038 15.78 -6.14 14.16
C ASN A 1038 14.53 -5.60 13.43
N SER A 1039 13.70 -6.51 12.94
CA SER A 1039 12.39 -6.20 12.39
C SER A 1039 11.35 -5.81 13.45
N ASN A 1040 11.64 -6.13 14.71
CA ASN A 1040 10.79 -5.97 15.90
C ASN A 1040 11.57 -5.35 17.06
N SER A 1041 10.87 -4.71 18.00
CA SER A 1041 11.45 -4.23 19.27
C SER A 1041 11.88 -5.44 20.14
N PRO A 1042 13.02 -5.40 20.84
CA PRO A 1042 14.05 -4.36 20.75
C PRO A 1042 14.71 -4.36 19.37
N PHE A 1043 14.61 -3.24 18.68
CA PHE A 1043 15.18 -3.01 17.36
C PHE A 1043 16.70 -2.89 17.42
N ALA A 1044 17.24 -2.44 18.55
CA ALA A 1044 18.67 -2.35 18.81
C ALA A 1044 19.34 -3.74 18.86
N GLN A 1045 20.43 -3.92 18.11
CA GLN A 1045 21.21 -5.17 18.09
C GLN A 1045 22.50 -5.13 18.94
N GLY A 1046 22.92 -3.94 19.39
CA GLY A 1046 24.10 -3.74 20.25
C GLY A 1046 25.42 -3.44 19.55
#